data_AF-A0A954HVL5-F1
#
_entry.id   AF-A0A954HVL5-F1
#
_cell.length_a   1.000
_cell.length_b   1.000
_cell.length_c   1.000
_cell.angle_alpha   90.00
_cell.angle_beta   90.00
_cell.angle_gamma   90.00
#
_symmetry.space_group_name_H-M   'P 1'
#
loop_
_entity.id
_entity.type
_entity.pdbx_description
1 polymer ?
#
loop_
_entity_poly.entity_id
_entity_poly.type
_entity_poly.pdbx_seq_one_letter_code
_entity_poly.pdbx_strand_id
1 'polypeptide(L)'
;MILAAFCLMVTIAFVAFAVDLGLISLTRSQMQSASDAAALAAVMEITHAVETAPAEEADIVAYAKDEAAAKAAEVAQLNGFYVDPSTDVVFGSRTFDEGSGEYSVDWSIGSSDPANVIKVTIRKDDPDVTQPDGQLRLLFAGVLGSQSAALQADATAFVEARDMVVVHDFSRSMNFDSHFSDETAYTPSDATVVGNMQALWDDLQPLNLGTMGFTPQYMTLANANPEVIVAFMYSQAQVSTAATLKEVKLQFTNGNQQAFTASGSNGTYSGTGGNSGRNISSVWVTVTVDEGNGPQPASVNQSSPTRSTEFSGDRESVTIDSNSSWSRVELEFEDGSTQTIYDSGNFETYSGTGGSSGKKIASARIRVSGNWKSRANAPSVTYGPITSDETFRFDDTDNNVKAAFGLNNVPYPYPSGSWDSYISFVRNNTKLAEKGYAETYGGLTFVDYILHEKSSHSETPALATSRHYPFHAIKRGHLLLCDFLEDLGFNDYLGMVSYDSYHRIEEYQNDPSAPLVDIRSDRLGTNYSDIANLMRYKQANHYYPATNIGGGMRDAIALLDAEKRAGARPNIILMTDGNANTTDGSTSLPGGWETWFNDYDGPGTTYNVNHDNPSSSVRTARYSLIHEVHDAVNKGYTIHTIAVGSDADWRTMKAVAHYGKGQFLYVPGGTSTEEMEANLMSAFHRIAGLVPPAKLLND
;
A
#
# COMPACT_ATOMS: atom_id res chain seq x y z
N MET A 1 -34.80 -95.14 -12.35
CA MET A 1 -34.61 -94.16 -13.45
C MET A 1 -35.43 -92.89 -13.25
N ILE A 2 -36.74 -92.98 -12.97
CA ILE A 2 -37.60 -91.78 -12.76
C ILE A 2 -37.12 -90.89 -11.59
N LEU A 3 -36.76 -91.48 -10.44
CA LEU A 3 -36.23 -90.73 -9.30
C LEU A 3 -34.90 -90.01 -9.61
N ALA A 4 -34.00 -90.66 -10.35
CA ALA A 4 -32.71 -90.08 -10.73
C ALA A 4 -32.88 -88.90 -11.69
N ALA A 5 -33.81 -89.00 -12.65
CA ALA A 5 -34.15 -87.90 -13.54
C ALA A 5 -34.77 -86.71 -12.78
N PHE A 6 -35.63 -86.98 -11.79
CA PHE A 6 -36.19 -85.95 -10.93
C PHE A 6 -35.12 -85.24 -10.08
N CYS A 7 -34.25 -86.00 -9.40
CA CYS A 7 -33.15 -85.41 -8.63
C CYS A 7 -32.19 -84.59 -9.52
N LEU A 8 -31.90 -85.03 -10.74
CA LEU A 8 -31.07 -84.28 -11.68
C LEU A 8 -31.71 -82.93 -12.06
N MET A 9 -33.01 -82.92 -12.36
CA MET A 9 -33.75 -81.67 -12.63
C MET A 9 -33.71 -80.71 -11.45
N VAL A 10 -33.89 -81.23 -10.22
CA VAL A 10 -33.79 -80.43 -9.00
C VAL A 10 -32.38 -79.86 -8.83
N THR A 11 -31.32 -80.67 -9.02
CA THR A 11 -29.94 -80.17 -8.92
C THR A 11 -29.63 -79.08 -9.96
N ILE A 12 -30.10 -79.23 -11.20
CA ILE A 12 -29.91 -78.21 -12.25
C ILE A 12 -30.65 -76.92 -11.88
N ALA A 13 -31.87 -77.01 -11.33
CA ALA A 13 -32.61 -75.84 -10.85
C ALA A 13 -31.87 -75.11 -9.71
N PHE A 14 -31.23 -75.84 -8.79
CA PHE A 14 -30.40 -75.23 -7.75
C PHE A 14 -29.14 -74.57 -8.30
N VAL A 15 -28.48 -75.16 -9.31
CA VAL A 15 -27.32 -74.52 -9.96
C VAL A 15 -27.74 -73.25 -10.70
N ALA A 16 -28.84 -73.30 -11.46
CA ALA A 16 -29.43 -72.15 -12.15
C ALA A 16 -29.73 -71.00 -11.16
N PHE A 17 -30.41 -71.34 -10.05
CA PHE A 17 -30.69 -70.39 -8.98
C PHE A 17 -29.42 -69.80 -8.35
N ALA A 18 -28.39 -70.63 -8.10
CA ALA A 18 -27.13 -70.17 -7.52
C ALA A 18 -26.38 -69.21 -8.46
N VAL A 19 -26.40 -69.45 -9.77
CA VAL A 19 -25.79 -68.56 -10.76
C VAL A 19 -26.53 -67.21 -10.83
N ASP A 20 -27.86 -67.23 -10.90
CA ASP A 20 -28.65 -66.00 -10.95
C ASP A 20 -28.52 -65.18 -9.66
N LEU A 21 -28.51 -65.84 -8.49
CA LEU A 21 -28.25 -65.19 -7.21
C LEU A 21 -26.83 -64.60 -7.14
N GLY A 22 -25.84 -65.34 -7.67
CA GLY A 22 -24.47 -64.86 -7.79
C GLY A 22 -24.35 -63.63 -8.69
N LEU A 23 -25.05 -63.61 -9.83
CA LEU A 23 -25.10 -62.48 -10.75
C LEU A 23 -25.75 -61.26 -10.08
N ILE A 24 -26.90 -61.43 -9.40
CA ILE A 24 -27.56 -60.37 -8.64
C ILE A 24 -26.61 -59.80 -7.56
N SER A 25 -25.96 -60.67 -6.78
CA SER A 25 -25.04 -60.26 -5.71
C SER A 25 -23.84 -59.49 -6.26
N LEU A 26 -23.24 -59.98 -7.35
CA LEU A 26 -22.11 -59.33 -8.02
C LEU A 26 -22.52 -57.96 -8.58
N THR A 27 -23.62 -57.89 -9.33
CA THR A 27 -24.10 -56.63 -9.92
C THR A 27 -24.46 -55.63 -8.83
N ARG A 28 -25.13 -56.04 -7.75
CA ARG A 28 -25.41 -55.14 -6.61
C ARG A 28 -24.12 -54.62 -5.98
N SER A 29 -23.11 -55.47 -5.78
CA SER A 29 -21.82 -55.03 -5.24
C SER A 29 -21.09 -54.06 -6.17
N GLN A 30 -21.18 -54.25 -7.49
CA GLN A 30 -20.63 -53.32 -8.47
C GLN A 30 -21.41 -52.00 -8.48
N MET A 31 -22.74 -52.04 -8.38
CA MET A 31 -23.59 -50.86 -8.27
C MET A 31 -23.25 -50.06 -7.01
N GLN A 32 -23.03 -50.72 -5.87
CA GLN A 32 -22.64 -50.01 -4.63
C GLN A 32 -21.30 -49.30 -4.78
N SER A 33 -20.28 -49.97 -5.30
CA SER A 33 -18.97 -49.34 -5.54
C SER A 33 -19.07 -48.17 -6.52
N ALA A 34 -19.94 -48.27 -7.52
CA ALA A 34 -20.19 -47.21 -8.49
C ALA A 34 -20.94 -46.03 -7.87
N SER A 35 -21.96 -46.27 -7.04
CA SER A 35 -22.68 -45.20 -6.35
C SER A 35 -21.78 -44.50 -5.33
N ASP A 36 -20.95 -45.24 -4.59
CA ASP A 36 -19.99 -44.67 -3.62
C ASP A 36 -19.00 -43.73 -4.32
N ALA A 37 -18.41 -44.18 -5.44
CA ALA A 37 -17.49 -43.36 -6.22
C ALA A 37 -18.18 -42.13 -6.83
N ALA A 38 -19.40 -42.30 -7.36
CA ALA A 38 -20.18 -41.21 -7.93
C ALA A 38 -20.57 -40.16 -6.88
N ALA A 39 -21.02 -40.57 -5.70
CA ALA A 39 -21.37 -39.66 -4.61
C ALA A 39 -20.15 -38.89 -4.09
N LEU A 40 -19.02 -39.57 -3.85
CA LEU A 40 -17.79 -38.92 -3.41
C LEU A 40 -17.27 -37.90 -4.44
N ALA A 41 -17.29 -38.26 -5.73
CA ALA A 41 -16.84 -37.35 -6.78
C ALA A 41 -17.78 -36.14 -6.92
N ALA A 42 -19.09 -36.38 -6.91
CA ALA A 42 -20.08 -35.30 -7.02
C ALA A 42 -19.96 -34.27 -5.90
N VAL A 43 -19.76 -34.71 -4.65
CA VAL A 43 -19.70 -33.76 -3.52
C VAL A 43 -18.40 -32.96 -3.52
N MET A 44 -17.29 -33.56 -4.00
CA MET A 44 -16.03 -32.82 -4.22
C MET A 44 -16.12 -31.85 -5.40
N GLU A 45 -16.93 -32.18 -6.42
CA GLU A 45 -17.11 -31.34 -7.59
C GLU A 45 -17.72 -29.98 -7.24
N ILE A 46 -18.57 -29.89 -6.20
CA ILE A 46 -19.17 -28.61 -5.79
C ILE A 46 -18.09 -27.55 -5.58
N THR A 47 -17.01 -27.86 -4.85
CA THR A 47 -15.92 -26.92 -4.60
C THR A 47 -15.21 -26.52 -5.89
N HIS A 48 -14.99 -27.46 -6.81
CA HIS A 48 -14.36 -27.18 -8.09
C HIS A 48 -15.25 -26.33 -9.01
N ALA A 49 -16.55 -26.59 -9.04
CA ALA A 49 -17.52 -25.87 -9.85
C ALA A 49 -17.71 -24.43 -9.35
N VAL A 50 -17.73 -24.21 -8.03
CA VAL A 50 -17.73 -22.84 -7.46
C VAL A 50 -16.44 -22.09 -7.84
N GLU A 51 -15.28 -22.76 -7.81
CA GLU A 51 -13.99 -22.15 -8.19
C GLU A 51 -13.92 -21.79 -9.68
N THR A 52 -14.52 -22.60 -10.55
CA THR A 52 -14.44 -22.47 -12.02
C THR A 52 -15.65 -21.83 -12.66
N ALA A 53 -16.61 -21.37 -11.85
CA ALA A 53 -17.84 -20.76 -12.30
C ALA A 53 -17.54 -19.58 -13.26
N PRO A 54 -18.26 -19.47 -14.38
CA PRO A 54 -18.13 -18.31 -15.27
C PRO A 54 -18.44 -17.00 -14.53
N ALA A 55 -17.66 -15.94 -14.78
CA ALA A 55 -17.83 -14.66 -14.11
C ALA A 55 -19.19 -13.96 -14.35
N GLU A 56 -19.95 -14.40 -15.36
CA GLU A 56 -21.29 -13.90 -15.67
C GLU A 56 -22.41 -14.76 -15.06
N GLU A 57 -22.06 -15.84 -14.36
CA GLU A 57 -23.04 -16.74 -13.75
C GLU A 57 -23.80 -16.03 -12.62
N ALA A 58 -25.13 -16.06 -12.69
CA ALA A 58 -25.97 -15.32 -11.76
C ALA A 58 -26.28 -16.12 -10.50
N ASP A 59 -26.29 -17.45 -10.59
CA ASP A 59 -26.52 -18.37 -9.48
C ASP A 59 -25.43 -19.45 -9.47
N ILE A 60 -24.32 -19.14 -8.81
CA ILE A 60 -23.15 -20.02 -8.69
C ILE A 60 -23.53 -21.33 -7.99
N VAL A 61 -24.47 -21.29 -7.04
CA VAL A 61 -24.93 -22.47 -6.30
C VAL A 61 -25.68 -23.44 -7.23
N ALA A 62 -26.59 -22.92 -8.05
CA ALA A 62 -27.29 -23.74 -9.03
C ALA A 62 -26.33 -24.35 -10.06
N TYR A 63 -25.38 -23.55 -10.57
CA TYR A 63 -24.33 -24.02 -11.48
C TYR A 63 -23.51 -25.17 -10.86
N ALA A 64 -23.07 -25.00 -9.60
CA ALA A 64 -22.27 -26.02 -8.92
C ALA A 64 -23.02 -27.34 -8.70
N LYS A 65 -24.33 -27.28 -8.47
CA LYS A 65 -25.18 -28.48 -8.37
C LYS A 65 -25.32 -29.18 -9.73
N ASP A 66 -25.53 -28.44 -10.80
CA ASP A 66 -25.67 -29.02 -12.14
C ASP A 66 -24.38 -29.74 -12.57
N GLU A 67 -23.21 -29.12 -12.34
CA GLU A 67 -21.90 -29.74 -12.61
C GLU A 67 -21.64 -30.95 -11.71
N ALA A 68 -21.99 -30.88 -10.42
CA ALA A 68 -21.88 -32.02 -9.50
C ALA A 68 -22.76 -33.21 -9.93
N ALA A 69 -23.98 -32.95 -10.40
CA ALA A 69 -24.88 -33.99 -10.91
C ALA A 69 -24.35 -34.60 -12.22
N ALA A 70 -23.79 -33.78 -13.12
CA ALA A 70 -23.11 -34.26 -14.31
C ALA A 70 -21.89 -35.13 -13.97
N LYS A 71 -21.10 -34.74 -12.96
CA LYS A 71 -19.96 -35.52 -12.47
C LYS A 71 -20.39 -36.86 -11.89
N ALA A 72 -21.48 -36.91 -11.13
CA ALA A 72 -22.05 -38.16 -10.63
C ALA A 72 -22.36 -39.13 -11.77
N ALA A 73 -23.02 -38.64 -12.83
CA ALA A 73 -23.36 -39.44 -13.99
C ALA A 73 -22.13 -39.90 -14.79
N GLU A 74 -21.13 -39.02 -14.98
CA GLU A 74 -19.86 -39.36 -15.61
C GLU A 74 -19.16 -40.50 -14.86
N VAL A 75 -19.02 -40.39 -13.54
CA VAL A 75 -18.32 -41.38 -12.72
C VAL A 75 -19.10 -42.70 -12.66
N ALA A 76 -20.43 -42.66 -12.58
CA ALA A 76 -21.26 -43.86 -12.68
C ALA A 76 -21.06 -44.57 -14.04
N GLN A 77 -21.02 -43.79 -15.13
CA GLN A 77 -20.82 -44.32 -16.49
C GLN A 77 -19.43 -44.95 -16.66
N LEU A 78 -18.37 -44.35 -16.10
CA LEU A 78 -17.03 -44.92 -16.08
C LEU A 78 -16.99 -46.27 -15.34
N ASN A 79 -17.88 -46.47 -14.37
CA ASN A 79 -18.07 -47.72 -13.65
C ASN A 79 -19.09 -48.68 -14.32
N GLY A 80 -19.62 -48.33 -15.50
CA GLY A 80 -20.51 -49.18 -16.29
C GLY A 80 -21.99 -49.10 -15.93
N PHE A 81 -22.40 -48.07 -15.19
CA PHE A 81 -23.78 -47.86 -14.76
C PHE A 81 -24.33 -46.51 -15.25
N TYR A 82 -25.65 -46.41 -15.33
CA TYR A 82 -26.34 -45.18 -15.71
C TYR A 82 -26.92 -44.50 -14.46
N VAL A 83 -26.86 -43.17 -14.47
CA VAL A 83 -27.44 -42.26 -13.47
C VAL A 83 -28.03 -41.12 -14.28
N ASP A 84 -29.29 -40.79 -14.03
CA ASP A 84 -29.95 -39.58 -14.53
C ASP A 84 -29.64 -38.41 -13.59
N PRO A 85 -28.85 -37.40 -14.01
CA PRO A 85 -28.50 -36.25 -13.18
C PRO A 85 -29.71 -35.53 -12.56
N SER A 86 -30.87 -35.58 -13.22
CA SER A 86 -32.06 -34.84 -12.78
C SER A 86 -32.93 -35.57 -11.76
N THR A 87 -32.82 -36.90 -11.66
CA THR A 87 -33.69 -37.71 -10.79
C THR A 87 -32.93 -38.62 -9.83
N ASP A 88 -31.73 -39.06 -10.19
CA ASP A 88 -30.90 -39.97 -9.39
C ASP A 88 -29.95 -39.27 -8.45
N VAL A 89 -29.71 -37.97 -8.65
CA VAL A 89 -28.84 -37.15 -7.81
C VAL A 89 -29.70 -36.20 -6.99
N VAL A 90 -29.60 -36.33 -5.66
CA VAL A 90 -30.35 -35.50 -4.72
C VAL A 90 -29.38 -34.75 -3.83
N PHE A 91 -29.60 -33.44 -3.71
CA PHE A 91 -28.79 -32.53 -2.91
C PHE A 91 -29.45 -32.27 -1.56
N GLY A 92 -28.63 -32.13 -0.52
CA GLY A 92 -29.11 -31.77 0.81
C GLY A 92 -28.12 -30.91 1.58
N SER A 93 -28.57 -30.44 2.74
CA SER A 93 -27.75 -29.75 3.73
C SER A 93 -27.67 -30.59 5.00
N ARG A 94 -26.44 -30.97 5.36
CA ARG A 94 -26.08 -31.70 6.56
C ARG A 94 -25.61 -30.70 7.61
N THR A 95 -26.33 -30.63 8.72
CA THR A 95 -26.04 -29.74 9.84
C THR A 95 -25.91 -30.55 11.12
N PHE A 96 -25.04 -30.09 12.02
CA PHE A 96 -24.98 -30.63 13.38
C PHE A 96 -25.99 -29.89 14.24
N ASP A 97 -26.91 -30.61 14.87
CA ASP A 97 -27.84 -30.03 15.83
C ASP A 97 -27.26 -30.20 17.24
N GLU A 98 -26.84 -29.09 17.85
CA GLU A 98 -26.25 -29.08 19.20
C GLU A 98 -27.25 -29.50 20.29
N GLY A 99 -28.54 -29.30 20.07
CA GLY A 99 -29.58 -29.65 21.03
C GLY A 99 -29.81 -31.16 21.12
N SER A 100 -29.72 -31.86 20.00
CA SER A 100 -29.84 -33.32 19.92
C SER A 100 -28.50 -34.06 19.96
N GLY A 101 -27.39 -33.38 19.65
CA GLY A 101 -26.06 -33.98 19.51
C GLY A 101 -25.93 -34.88 18.27
N GLU A 102 -26.86 -34.77 17.33
CA GLU A 102 -26.94 -35.60 16.14
C GLU A 102 -26.80 -34.76 14.85
N TYR A 103 -26.35 -35.40 13.78
CA TYR A 103 -26.37 -34.78 12.47
C TYR A 103 -27.70 -35.03 11.78
N SER A 104 -28.35 -33.97 11.32
CA SER A 104 -29.54 -34.06 10.47
C SER A 104 -29.20 -33.68 9.04
N VAL A 105 -29.81 -34.38 8.09
CA VAL A 105 -29.77 -33.99 6.68
C VAL A 105 -31.14 -33.46 6.27
N ASP A 106 -31.16 -32.22 5.80
CA ASP A 106 -32.30 -31.63 5.12
C ASP A 106 -32.16 -31.83 3.61
N TRP A 107 -33.03 -32.65 3.03
CA TRP A 107 -33.10 -32.91 1.59
C TRP A 107 -34.07 -31.96 0.86
N SER A 108 -34.72 -31.03 1.59
CA SER A 108 -35.73 -30.12 1.06
C SER A 108 -35.20 -28.71 0.74
N ILE A 109 -33.88 -28.60 0.56
CA ILE A 109 -33.21 -27.36 0.18
C ILE A 109 -33.66 -26.88 -1.21
N GLY A 110 -33.78 -25.57 -1.39
CA GLY A 110 -34.09 -24.94 -2.67
C GLY A 110 -32.97 -25.11 -3.70
N SER A 111 -33.25 -24.79 -4.96
CA SER A 111 -32.25 -24.86 -6.05
C SER A 111 -31.04 -23.97 -5.78
N SER A 112 -31.27 -22.79 -5.22
CA SER A 112 -30.24 -21.78 -4.90
C SER A 112 -29.68 -21.92 -3.48
N ASP A 113 -30.14 -22.88 -2.68
CA ASP A 113 -29.61 -23.11 -1.32
C ASP A 113 -28.37 -24.01 -1.40
N PRO A 114 -27.24 -23.66 -0.77
CA PRO A 114 -26.02 -24.47 -0.82
C PRO A 114 -26.20 -25.90 -0.30
N ALA A 115 -25.45 -26.84 -0.89
CA ALA A 115 -25.49 -28.26 -0.54
C ALA A 115 -24.11 -28.75 -0.10
N ASN A 116 -24.03 -29.51 0.98
CA ASN A 116 -22.78 -30.13 1.46
C ASN A 116 -22.90 -31.67 1.59
N VAL A 117 -24.04 -32.23 1.19
CA VAL A 117 -24.31 -33.67 1.13
C VAL A 117 -25.08 -34.01 -0.14
N ILE A 118 -24.68 -35.09 -0.80
CA ILE A 118 -25.28 -35.58 -2.04
C ILE A 118 -25.60 -37.05 -1.88
N LYS A 119 -26.79 -37.44 -2.32
CA LYS A 119 -27.19 -38.84 -2.50
C LYS A 119 -27.23 -39.17 -3.99
N VAL A 120 -26.55 -40.25 -4.38
CA VAL A 120 -26.59 -40.79 -5.74
C VAL A 120 -27.24 -42.16 -5.70
N THR A 121 -28.26 -42.35 -6.53
CA THR A 121 -28.98 -43.62 -6.68
C THR A 121 -28.69 -44.23 -8.04
N ILE A 122 -28.23 -45.48 -8.08
CA ILE A 122 -28.10 -46.24 -9.33
C ILE A 122 -29.27 -47.21 -9.41
N ARG A 123 -30.06 -47.10 -10.48
CA ARG A 123 -31.24 -47.93 -10.73
C ARG A 123 -31.02 -48.90 -11.89
N LYS A 124 -31.51 -50.12 -11.70
CA LYS A 124 -31.72 -51.13 -12.74
C LYS A 124 -33.13 -51.71 -12.60
N ASP A 125 -34.15 -50.87 -12.69
CA ASP A 125 -35.55 -51.21 -12.43
C ASP A 125 -36.48 -51.02 -13.64
N ASP A 126 -36.02 -50.41 -14.75
CA ASP A 126 -36.82 -50.23 -15.96
C ASP A 126 -37.20 -51.61 -16.57
N PRO A 127 -38.50 -51.91 -16.73
CA PRO A 127 -38.97 -53.15 -17.35
C PRO A 127 -38.41 -53.40 -18.77
N ASP A 128 -38.06 -52.35 -19.51
CA ASP A 128 -37.37 -52.45 -20.79
C ASP A 128 -35.86 -52.65 -20.58
N VAL A 129 -35.44 -53.92 -20.65
CA VAL A 129 -34.05 -54.35 -20.49
C VAL A 129 -33.08 -53.81 -21.56
N THR A 130 -33.57 -53.08 -22.57
CA THR A 130 -32.73 -52.40 -23.56
C THR A 130 -32.34 -50.98 -23.16
N GLN A 131 -33.00 -50.40 -22.15
CA GLN A 131 -32.65 -49.10 -21.60
C GLN A 131 -31.38 -49.17 -20.73
N PRO A 132 -30.66 -48.05 -20.55
CA PRO A 132 -29.46 -47.99 -19.71
C PRO A 132 -29.68 -48.48 -18.26
N ASP A 133 -30.83 -48.15 -17.67
CA ASP A 133 -31.36 -48.57 -16.36
C ASP A 133 -32.30 -49.79 -16.45
N GLY A 134 -32.30 -50.51 -17.58
CA GLY A 134 -33.06 -51.73 -17.77
C GLY A 134 -32.73 -52.80 -16.72
N GLN A 135 -33.76 -53.54 -16.28
CA GLN A 135 -33.62 -54.60 -15.27
C GLN A 135 -32.53 -55.61 -15.62
N LEU A 136 -31.85 -56.13 -14.60
CA LEU A 136 -30.79 -57.12 -14.78
C LEU A 136 -31.37 -58.41 -15.37
N ARG A 137 -30.94 -58.76 -16.59
CA ARG A 137 -31.33 -60.00 -17.25
C ARG A 137 -30.70 -61.20 -16.53
N LEU A 138 -31.55 -62.09 -16.03
CA LEU A 138 -31.12 -63.33 -15.39
C LEU A 138 -30.85 -64.41 -16.45
N LEU A 139 -29.93 -65.32 -16.17
CA LEU A 139 -29.47 -66.31 -17.14
C LEU A 139 -30.42 -67.50 -17.22
N PHE A 140 -31.02 -67.91 -16.09
CA PHE A 140 -31.78 -69.16 -16.01
C PHE A 140 -33.17 -69.04 -15.35
N ALA A 141 -33.45 -67.95 -14.63
CA ALA A 141 -34.71 -67.72 -13.92
C ALA A 141 -35.96 -67.67 -14.84
N GLY A 142 -35.76 -67.44 -16.14
CA GLY A 142 -36.82 -67.53 -17.15
C GLY A 142 -37.54 -68.88 -17.21
N VAL A 143 -36.92 -69.95 -16.70
CA VAL A 143 -37.54 -71.28 -16.58
C VAL A 143 -38.64 -71.31 -15.49
N LEU A 144 -38.62 -70.38 -14.54
CA LEU A 144 -39.56 -70.27 -13.40
C LEU A 144 -40.49 -69.03 -13.49
N GLY A 145 -40.37 -68.22 -14.54
CA GLY A 145 -41.34 -67.16 -14.87
C GLY A 145 -40.84 -65.72 -14.78
N SER A 146 -39.73 -65.43 -14.09
CA SER A 146 -39.11 -64.08 -14.09
C SER A 146 -37.79 -64.10 -14.87
N GLN A 147 -37.69 -63.29 -15.93
CA GLN A 147 -36.48 -63.23 -16.79
C GLN A 147 -35.52 -62.10 -16.38
N SER A 148 -35.94 -61.27 -15.44
CA SER A 148 -35.19 -60.10 -14.98
C SER A 148 -35.35 -59.90 -13.47
N ALA A 149 -34.43 -59.13 -12.88
CA ALA A 149 -34.50 -58.67 -11.51
C ALA A 149 -34.26 -57.15 -11.46
N ALA A 150 -35.14 -56.44 -10.74
CA ALA A 150 -34.93 -55.04 -10.42
C ALA A 150 -33.88 -54.91 -9.32
N LEU A 151 -32.89 -54.03 -9.51
CA LEU A 151 -31.84 -53.73 -8.54
C LEU A 151 -31.72 -52.22 -8.36
N GLN A 152 -31.37 -51.83 -7.14
CA GLN A 152 -31.05 -50.46 -6.78
C GLN A 152 -29.89 -50.50 -5.79
N ALA A 153 -29.01 -49.52 -5.88
CA ALA A 153 -27.99 -49.22 -4.88
C ALA A 153 -27.92 -47.70 -4.75
N ASP A 154 -27.66 -47.22 -3.54
CA ASP A 154 -27.51 -45.81 -3.26
C ASP A 154 -26.33 -45.56 -2.34
N ALA A 155 -25.75 -44.37 -2.48
CA ALA A 155 -24.68 -43.90 -1.63
C ALA A 155 -24.89 -42.42 -1.33
N THR A 156 -24.63 -42.04 -0.09
CA THR A 156 -24.66 -40.66 0.34
C THR A 156 -23.26 -40.24 0.72
N ALA A 157 -22.78 -39.11 0.19
CA ALA A 157 -21.47 -38.54 0.53
C ALA A 157 -21.62 -37.09 0.99
N PHE A 158 -20.76 -36.67 1.91
CA PHE A 158 -20.76 -35.30 2.45
C PHE A 158 -19.35 -34.76 2.61
N VAL A 159 -19.24 -33.42 2.64
CA VAL A 159 -18.05 -32.69 3.06
C VAL A 159 -18.30 -32.13 4.46
N GLU A 160 -17.31 -32.26 5.35
CA GLU A 160 -17.40 -31.70 6.70
C GLU A 160 -17.22 -30.18 6.65
N ALA A 161 -18.11 -29.47 7.34
CA ALA A 161 -17.96 -28.03 7.58
C ALA A 161 -16.66 -27.74 8.34
N ARG A 162 -16.12 -26.54 8.16
CA ARG A 162 -14.91 -26.02 8.78
C ARG A 162 -15.25 -24.95 9.80
N ASP A 163 -14.42 -24.83 10.82
CA ASP A 163 -14.46 -23.73 11.77
C ASP A 163 -13.12 -23.01 11.68
N MET A 164 -13.15 -21.87 11.00
CA MET A 164 -11.99 -21.14 10.52
C MET A 164 -11.72 -19.92 11.38
N VAL A 165 -10.48 -19.72 11.79
CA VAL A 165 -10.03 -18.43 12.32
C VAL A 165 -8.92 -17.86 11.45
N VAL A 166 -9.16 -16.70 10.85
CA VAL A 166 -8.13 -15.92 10.17
C VAL A 166 -7.41 -15.03 11.18
N VAL A 167 -6.07 -15.07 11.16
CA VAL A 167 -5.20 -14.34 12.07
C VAL A 167 -4.36 -13.37 11.26
N HIS A 168 -4.72 -12.09 11.31
CA HIS A 168 -4.16 -11.02 10.49
C HIS A 168 -3.10 -10.20 11.22
N ASP A 169 -2.05 -9.85 10.48
CA ASP A 169 -1.04 -8.88 10.91
C ASP A 169 -1.55 -7.45 10.65
N PHE A 170 -1.73 -6.68 11.73
CA PHE A 170 -2.15 -5.27 11.71
C PHE A 170 -1.00 -4.34 12.13
N SER A 171 0.22 -4.86 12.23
CA SER A 171 1.41 -4.09 12.59
C SER A 171 1.73 -3.02 11.55
N ARG A 172 2.69 -2.14 11.88
CA ARG A 172 3.07 -1.04 10.99
C ARG A 172 3.80 -1.54 9.74
N SER A 173 4.51 -2.67 9.79
CA SER A 173 5.25 -3.17 8.61
C SER A 173 4.37 -3.38 7.39
N MET A 174 3.08 -3.64 7.61
CA MET A 174 2.06 -3.85 6.58
C MET A 174 1.79 -2.62 5.68
N ASN A 175 2.55 -1.52 5.81
CA ASN A 175 2.56 -0.40 4.87
C ASN A 175 3.94 -0.07 4.24
N PHE A 176 4.99 -0.83 4.53
CA PHE A 176 6.38 -0.49 4.14
C PHE A 176 6.64 -0.54 2.64
N ASP A 177 5.81 -1.25 1.87
CA ASP A 177 5.90 -1.33 0.41
C ASP A 177 5.27 -0.12 -0.29
N SER A 178 4.67 0.80 0.48
CA SER A 178 3.97 1.99 -0.02
C SER A 178 4.72 3.31 0.18
N HIS A 179 5.88 3.30 0.84
CA HIS A 179 6.66 4.51 1.06
C HIS A 179 8.16 4.27 0.91
N PHE A 180 8.96 5.34 0.92
CA PHE A 180 10.42 5.20 0.89
C PHE A 180 10.94 4.76 2.25
N SER A 181 10.75 3.47 2.56
CA SER A 181 11.14 2.87 3.82
C SER A 181 12.66 2.64 3.91
N ASP A 182 13.21 2.86 5.09
CA ASP A 182 14.52 2.37 5.52
C ASP A 182 14.42 1.31 6.61
N GLU A 183 13.18 0.92 6.94
CA GLU A 183 12.84 -0.04 7.99
C GLU A 183 12.89 -1.48 7.48
N THR A 184 13.04 -1.68 6.16
CA THR A 184 13.14 -2.98 5.50
C THR A 184 14.47 -3.16 4.76
N ALA A 185 14.94 -4.41 4.69
CA ALA A 185 16.17 -4.73 3.96
C ALA A 185 15.95 -4.78 2.43
N TYR A 186 14.69 -4.86 2.00
CA TYR A 186 14.31 -5.00 0.62
C TYR A 186 13.00 -4.25 0.39
N THR A 187 13.04 -3.25 -0.52
CA THR A 187 11.90 -2.44 -0.91
C THR A 187 11.55 -2.70 -2.38
N PRO A 188 10.28 -2.51 -2.78
CA PRO A 188 9.92 -2.44 -4.19
C PRO A 188 10.72 -1.37 -4.94
N SER A 189 10.66 -1.41 -6.28
CA SER A 189 11.32 -0.39 -7.10
C SER A 189 10.74 1.00 -6.83
N ASP A 190 11.56 2.06 -6.95
CA ASP A 190 11.09 3.44 -6.74
C ASP A 190 9.88 3.79 -7.61
N ALA A 191 9.83 3.26 -8.84
CA ALA A 191 8.70 3.45 -9.74
C ALA A 191 7.42 2.77 -9.21
N THR A 192 7.54 1.58 -8.61
CA THR A 192 6.43 0.87 -7.96
C THR A 192 5.91 1.65 -6.76
N VAL A 193 6.83 2.10 -5.89
CA VAL A 193 6.49 2.88 -4.68
C VAL A 193 5.78 4.18 -5.07
N VAL A 194 6.33 4.95 -6.02
CA VAL A 194 5.71 6.20 -6.49
C VAL A 194 4.36 5.96 -7.16
N GLY A 195 4.22 4.89 -7.95
CA GLY A 195 2.94 4.50 -8.54
C GLY A 195 1.89 4.17 -7.48
N ASN A 196 2.27 3.47 -6.42
CA ASN A 196 1.37 3.20 -5.31
C ASN A 196 1.04 4.45 -4.50
N MET A 197 2.00 5.34 -4.23
CA MET A 197 1.73 6.63 -3.60
C MET A 197 0.73 7.48 -4.40
N GLN A 198 0.77 7.43 -5.74
CA GLN A 198 -0.21 8.09 -6.59
C GLN A 198 -1.61 7.48 -6.40
N ALA A 199 -1.72 6.15 -6.41
CA ALA A 199 -2.98 5.45 -6.18
C ALA A 199 -3.58 5.80 -4.80
N LEU A 200 -2.73 5.82 -3.76
CA LEU A 200 -3.11 6.21 -2.42
C LEU A 200 -3.52 7.69 -2.35
N TRP A 201 -2.76 8.58 -2.98
CA TRP A 201 -3.09 10.00 -3.09
C TRP A 201 -4.47 10.21 -3.71
N ASP A 202 -4.80 9.45 -4.75
CA ASP A 202 -6.10 9.50 -5.42
C ASP A 202 -7.23 8.98 -4.51
N ASP A 203 -6.99 7.90 -3.75
CA ASP A 203 -7.96 7.35 -2.79
C ASP A 203 -8.28 8.32 -1.64
N LEU A 204 -7.31 9.15 -1.24
CA LEU A 204 -7.51 10.14 -0.18
C LEU A 204 -8.32 11.35 -0.65
N GLN A 205 -8.54 11.55 -1.95
CA GLN A 205 -9.26 12.72 -2.46
C GLN A 205 -10.77 12.65 -2.18
N PRO A 206 -11.45 13.80 -1.99
CA PRO A 206 -10.91 15.16 -2.09
C PRO A 206 -10.22 15.65 -0.79
N LEU A 207 -9.00 16.18 -0.92
CA LEU A 207 -8.30 16.89 0.16
C LEU A 207 -8.10 18.36 -0.19
N ASN A 208 -8.29 19.25 0.79
CA ASN A 208 -7.84 20.63 0.66
C ASN A 208 -6.37 20.72 1.09
N LEU A 209 -5.45 20.79 0.11
CA LEU A 209 -4.00 20.83 0.32
C LEU A 209 -3.37 22.08 -0.32
N GLY A 210 -4.13 23.17 -0.34
CA GLY A 210 -3.70 24.42 -0.96
C GLY A 210 -3.51 24.26 -2.47
N THR A 211 -2.31 24.58 -2.96
CA THR A 211 -1.93 24.48 -4.38
C THR A 211 -1.10 23.24 -4.70
N MET A 212 -0.91 22.33 -3.73
CA MET A 212 -0.11 21.12 -3.93
C MET A 212 -0.80 20.13 -4.88
N GLY A 213 -0.14 19.80 -5.99
CA GLY A 213 -0.46 18.62 -6.80
C GLY A 213 0.33 17.40 -6.32
N PHE A 214 0.12 16.23 -6.97
CA PHE A 214 0.87 15.02 -6.62
C PHE A 214 2.39 15.19 -6.81
N THR A 215 2.81 15.70 -7.97
CA THR A 215 4.23 15.91 -8.28
C THR A 215 4.84 16.98 -7.39
N PRO A 216 5.83 16.66 -6.54
CA PRO A 216 6.47 17.63 -5.66
C PRO A 216 7.15 18.75 -6.44
N GLN A 217 7.07 19.98 -5.93
CA GLN A 217 7.70 21.16 -6.50
C GLN A 217 8.59 21.84 -5.47
N TYR A 218 9.64 22.52 -5.93
CA TYR A 218 10.46 23.38 -5.07
C TYR A 218 9.69 24.62 -4.64
N MET A 219 9.99 25.12 -3.43
CA MET A 219 9.46 26.42 -3.00
C MET A 219 9.98 27.52 -3.94
N THR A 220 9.06 28.32 -4.48
CA THR A 220 9.36 29.48 -5.32
C THR A 220 8.77 30.73 -4.71
N LEU A 221 9.59 31.76 -4.53
CA LEU A 221 9.21 33.05 -3.96
C LEU A 221 9.40 34.15 -5.00
N ALA A 222 8.55 35.17 -4.98
CA ALA A 222 8.59 36.27 -5.94
C ALA A 222 8.43 37.64 -5.27
N ASN A 223 9.21 38.61 -5.74
CA ASN A 223 8.94 40.04 -5.59
C ASN A 223 8.32 40.53 -6.91
N ALA A 224 7.30 41.39 -6.87
CA ALA A 224 6.56 41.78 -8.07
C ALA A 224 7.15 43.00 -8.81
N ASN A 225 7.86 43.90 -8.12
CA ASN A 225 8.33 45.17 -8.69
C ASN A 225 9.74 45.52 -8.19
N PRO A 226 10.77 45.43 -9.07
CA PRO A 226 10.79 44.63 -10.29
C PRO A 226 10.54 43.15 -10.01
N GLU A 227 10.06 42.41 -11.02
CA GLU A 227 9.86 40.97 -10.86
C GLU A 227 11.19 40.27 -10.58
N VAL A 228 11.30 39.61 -9.43
CA VAL A 228 12.45 38.78 -9.02
C VAL A 228 11.91 37.51 -8.42
N ILE A 229 12.24 36.37 -9.01
CA ILE A 229 11.78 35.05 -8.62
C ILE A 229 12.98 34.23 -8.16
N VAL A 230 12.84 33.55 -7.02
CA VAL A 230 13.85 32.64 -6.47
C VAL A 230 13.20 31.30 -6.14
N ALA A 231 13.71 30.22 -6.75
CA ALA A 231 13.38 28.85 -6.40
C ALA A 231 14.50 28.23 -5.56
N PHE A 232 14.15 27.64 -4.42
CA PHE A 232 15.08 26.99 -3.49
C PHE A 232 15.14 25.49 -3.79
N MET A 233 16.31 25.01 -4.23
CA MET A 233 16.56 23.62 -4.64
C MET A 233 17.60 22.98 -3.72
N TYR A 234 17.38 23.07 -2.40
CA TYR A 234 18.29 22.63 -1.34
C TYR A 234 19.69 23.28 -1.41
N SER A 235 20.59 22.75 -2.25
CA SER A 235 21.96 23.25 -2.41
C SER A 235 22.15 24.25 -3.54
N GLN A 236 21.08 24.52 -4.30
CA GLN A 236 21.06 25.45 -5.41
C GLN A 236 19.91 26.44 -5.28
N ALA A 237 20.12 27.67 -5.75
CA ALA A 237 19.08 28.67 -5.90
C ALA A 237 18.98 29.05 -7.38
N GLN A 238 17.79 28.88 -7.96
CA GLN A 238 17.51 29.36 -9.31
C GLN A 238 16.86 30.74 -9.20
N VAL A 239 17.45 31.73 -9.88
CA VAL A 239 17.01 33.12 -9.85
C VAL A 239 16.61 33.55 -11.26
N SER A 240 15.47 34.22 -11.40
CA SER A 240 15.07 34.91 -12.62
C SER A 240 14.47 36.28 -12.30
N THR A 241 14.58 37.23 -13.24
CA THR A 241 14.08 38.59 -13.05
C THR A 241 13.77 39.26 -14.39
N ALA A 242 12.85 40.22 -14.39
CA ALA A 242 12.62 41.11 -15.52
C ALA A 242 13.68 42.22 -15.67
N ALA A 243 14.45 42.50 -14.61
CA ALA A 243 15.56 43.45 -14.60
C ALA A 243 16.89 42.78 -14.96
N THR A 244 18.01 43.52 -14.88
CA THR A 244 19.34 42.92 -15.09
C THR A 244 19.93 42.51 -13.74
N LEU A 245 20.31 41.24 -13.59
CA LEU A 245 21.03 40.74 -12.41
C LEU A 245 22.41 41.40 -12.31
N LYS A 246 22.81 41.73 -11.08
CA LYS A 246 24.13 42.29 -10.76
C LYS A 246 24.90 41.43 -9.76
N GLU A 247 24.24 41.00 -8.69
CA GLU A 247 24.83 40.14 -7.66
C GLU A 247 23.78 39.19 -7.09
N VAL A 248 24.19 37.95 -6.83
CA VAL A 248 23.42 37.02 -6.00
C VAL A 248 24.28 36.62 -4.81
N LYS A 249 23.74 36.75 -3.60
CA LYS A 249 24.41 36.33 -2.37
C LYS A 249 23.60 35.24 -1.69
N LEU A 250 24.25 34.15 -1.35
CA LEU A 250 23.67 33.00 -0.66
C LEU A 250 24.09 33.01 0.81
N GLN A 251 23.19 32.64 1.70
CA GLN A 251 23.51 32.20 3.06
C GLN A 251 23.14 30.74 3.21
N PHE A 252 24.05 29.96 3.81
CA PHE A 252 23.87 28.55 4.07
C PHE A 252 23.40 28.30 5.50
N THR A 253 22.85 27.12 5.77
CA THR A 253 22.32 26.74 7.09
C THR A 253 23.36 26.78 8.22
N ASN A 254 24.66 26.73 7.91
CA ASN A 254 25.74 26.90 8.89
C ASN A 254 26.07 28.38 9.20
N GLY A 255 25.33 29.33 8.61
CA GLY A 255 25.53 30.77 8.77
C GLY A 255 26.58 31.38 7.83
N ASN A 256 27.32 30.57 7.06
CA ASN A 256 28.26 31.09 6.08
C ASN A 256 27.52 31.82 4.95
N GLN A 257 28.18 32.81 4.35
CA GLN A 257 27.66 33.54 3.19
C GLN A 257 28.64 33.48 2.02
N GLN A 258 28.12 33.53 0.79
CA GLN A 258 28.91 33.59 -0.43
C GLN A 258 28.20 34.46 -1.48
N ALA A 259 28.92 35.45 -2.02
CA ALA A 259 28.42 36.35 -3.07
C ALA A 259 28.96 35.96 -4.46
N PHE A 260 28.14 36.17 -5.47
CA PHE A 260 28.41 35.85 -6.87
C PHE A 260 28.08 37.07 -7.72
N THR A 261 29.03 37.52 -8.53
CA THR A 261 28.73 38.48 -9.60
C THR A 261 27.80 37.80 -10.60
N ALA A 262 26.70 38.49 -10.92
CA ALA A 262 25.66 38.02 -11.82
C ALA A 262 25.52 38.97 -13.01
N SER A 263 24.95 38.46 -14.10
CA SER A 263 24.61 39.23 -15.29
C SER A 263 23.44 38.57 -16.02
N GLY A 264 22.81 39.30 -16.94
CA GLY A 264 21.62 38.80 -17.65
C GLY A 264 20.36 38.84 -16.79
N SER A 265 19.39 37.98 -17.09
CA SER A 265 18.06 37.98 -16.45
C SER A 265 17.73 36.69 -15.67
N ASN A 266 18.64 35.71 -15.66
CA ASN A 266 18.47 34.46 -14.94
C ASN A 266 19.82 33.78 -14.65
N GLY A 267 19.83 32.87 -13.67
CA GLY A 267 20.98 32.03 -13.36
C GLY A 267 20.69 31.01 -12.25
N THR A 268 21.52 29.98 -12.16
CA THR A 268 21.51 29.01 -11.06
C THR A 268 22.79 29.16 -10.26
N TYR A 269 22.66 29.33 -8.94
CA TYR A 269 23.77 29.61 -8.04
C TYR A 269 23.87 28.54 -6.97
N SER A 270 25.08 28.11 -6.65
CA SER A 270 25.34 27.09 -5.63
C SER A 270 26.63 27.39 -4.87
N GLY A 271 26.73 26.91 -3.64
CA GLY A 271 27.93 27.08 -2.84
C GLY A 271 29.16 26.40 -3.47
N THR A 272 30.34 26.99 -3.28
CA THR A 272 31.61 26.40 -3.74
C THR A 272 32.58 26.21 -2.58
N GLY A 273 33.64 25.41 -2.80
CA GLY A 273 34.63 25.11 -1.76
C GLY A 273 33.99 24.50 -0.51
N GLY A 274 34.27 25.06 0.67
CA GLY A 274 33.70 24.61 1.94
C GLY A 274 32.18 24.74 2.06
N ASN A 275 31.52 25.43 1.13
CA ASN A 275 30.07 25.57 1.05
C ASN A 275 29.42 24.69 -0.03
N SER A 276 30.20 23.89 -0.76
CA SER A 276 29.68 22.99 -1.80
C SER A 276 28.66 22.00 -1.24
N GLY A 277 27.49 21.90 -1.88
CA GLY A 277 26.42 20.96 -1.52
C GLY A 277 25.66 21.30 -0.22
N ARG A 278 25.91 22.46 0.39
CA ARG A 278 25.21 22.88 1.62
C ARG A 278 23.83 23.44 1.33
N ASN A 279 22.88 23.18 2.23
CA ASN A 279 21.54 23.75 2.16
C ASN A 279 21.59 25.29 2.28
N ILE A 280 20.83 25.97 1.44
CA ILE A 280 20.72 27.43 1.33
C ILE A 280 19.52 27.90 2.16
N SER A 281 19.76 28.73 3.18
CA SER A 281 18.70 29.27 4.05
C SER A 281 18.16 30.63 3.57
N SER A 282 18.97 31.42 2.87
CA SER A 282 18.57 32.75 2.39
C SER A 282 19.30 33.13 1.10
N VAL A 283 18.62 33.90 0.26
CA VAL A 283 19.15 34.45 -0.99
C VAL A 283 18.90 35.95 -1.03
N TRP A 284 19.93 36.73 -1.30
CA TRP A 284 19.82 38.14 -1.68
C TRP A 284 20.08 38.28 -3.17
N VAL A 285 19.18 38.94 -3.88
CA VAL A 285 19.31 39.22 -5.31
C VAL A 285 19.39 40.72 -5.49
N THR A 286 20.52 41.19 -6.01
CA THR A 286 20.73 42.59 -6.41
C THR A 286 20.52 42.71 -7.91
N VAL A 287 19.57 43.55 -8.31
CA VAL A 287 19.27 43.86 -9.71
C VAL A 287 19.57 45.33 -10.00
N THR A 288 19.96 45.60 -11.24
CA THR A 288 20.06 46.95 -11.77
C THR A 288 18.74 47.29 -12.45
N VAL A 289 18.03 48.26 -11.90
CA VAL A 289 16.75 48.77 -12.37
C VAL A 289 17.00 49.94 -13.31
N ASP A 290 16.32 49.94 -14.46
CA ASP A 290 16.32 51.07 -15.38
C ASP A 290 15.29 52.10 -14.89
N GLU A 291 15.76 53.27 -14.48
CA GLU A 291 14.92 54.40 -14.06
C GLU A 291 14.58 55.33 -15.25
N GLY A 292 14.92 54.92 -16.46
CA GLY A 292 14.73 55.67 -17.70
C GLY A 292 15.92 56.56 -18.04
N ASN A 293 15.67 57.55 -18.90
CA ASN A 293 16.72 58.46 -19.36
C ASN A 293 16.74 59.75 -18.54
N GLY A 294 17.91 60.11 -18.02
CA GLY A 294 18.13 61.38 -17.36
C GLY A 294 19.47 62.02 -17.74
N PRO A 295 19.71 63.25 -17.26
CA PRO A 295 20.85 64.04 -17.68
C PRO A 295 22.16 63.47 -17.12
N GLN A 296 23.18 63.36 -17.97
CA GLN A 296 24.43 62.67 -17.66
C GLN A 296 25.55 63.66 -17.26
N PRO A 297 26.44 63.30 -16.31
CA PRO A 297 27.62 64.09 -16.00
C PRO A 297 28.51 64.32 -17.22
N ALA A 298 29.15 65.48 -17.31
CA ALA A 298 30.00 65.84 -18.43
C ALA A 298 31.30 66.53 -17.99
N SER A 299 32.43 65.99 -18.45
CA SER A 299 33.77 66.48 -18.13
C SER A 299 34.33 67.43 -19.19
N VAL A 300 34.91 68.55 -18.75
CA VAL A 300 35.70 69.48 -19.56
C VAL A 300 37.17 69.33 -19.18
N ASN A 301 37.98 68.81 -20.10
CA ASN A 301 39.43 68.80 -19.94
C ASN A 301 40.01 70.19 -20.19
N GLN A 302 40.93 70.62 -19.33
CA GLN A 302 41.61 71.91 -19.44
C GLN A 302 43.13 71.75 -19.49
N SER A 303 43.83 72.82 -19.86
CA SER A 303 45.29 72.87 -19.75
C SER A 303 45.72 73.25 -18.33
N SER A 304 46.95 72.87 -17.96
CA SER A 304 47.49 73.11 -16.63
C SER A 304 47.27 74.55 -16.13
N PRO A 305 46.88 74.73 -14.85
CA PRO A 305 46.89 73.72 -13.81
C PRO A 305 45.59 72.92 -13.63
N THR A 306 44.49 73.30 -14.27
CA THR A 306 43.21 72.55 -14.18
C THR A 306 43.31 71.31 -15.07
N ARG A 307 43.12 70.11 -14.51
CA ARG A 307 43.14 68.84 -15.26
C ARG A 307 41.78 68.58 -15.89
N SER A 308 40.75 68.50 -15.05
CA SER A 308 39.38 68.28 -15.46
C SER A 308 38.41 69.08 -14.60
N THR A 309 37.27 69.41 -15.18
CA THR A 309 36.13 69.99 -14.49
C THR A 309 34.89 69.23 -14.94
N GLU A 310 34.30 68.45 -14.04
CA GLU A 310 33.15 67.61 -14.30
C GLU A 310 31.89 68.25 -13.72
N PHE A 311 30.91 68.52 -14.57
CA PHE A 311 29.60 69.01 -14.15
C PHE A 311 28.69 67.80 -13.89
N SER A 312 27.93 67.81 -12.78
CA SER A 312 26.86 66.83 -12.57
C SER A 312 25.82 66.92 -13.69
N GLY A 313 25.05 65.86 -13.91
CA GLY A 313 24.06 65.83 -15.00
C GLY A 313 23.01 66.93 -14.90
N ASP A 314 22.51 67.19 -13.70
CA ASP A 314 21.61 68.32 -13.39
C ASP A 314 22.31 69.69 -13.43
N ARG A 315 23.65 69.70 -13.49
CA ARG A 315 24.56 70.84 -13.37
C ARG A 315 24.47 71.59 -12.05
N GLU A 316 23.92 71.03 -11.00
CA GLU A 316 23.85 71.71 -9.70
C GLU A 316 25.16 71.62 -8.90
N SER A 317 26.08 70.76 -9.34
CA SER A 317 27.41 70.61 -8.75
C SER A 317 28.50 70.45 -9.82
N VAL A 318 29.74 70.74 -9.42
CA VAL A 318 30.92 70.60 -10.28
C VAL A 318 32.09 70.05 -9.47
N THR A 319 32.75 69.00 -9.97
CA THR A 319 33.96 68.42 -9.40
C THR A 319 35.17 68.92 -10.19
N ILE A 320 36.18 69.46 -9.50
CA ILE A 320 37.37 70.05 -10.14
C ILE A 320 38.62 69.29 -9.70
N ASP A 321 39.41 68.81 -10.66
CA ASP A 321 40.75 68.23 -10.45
C ASP A 321 41.81 69.20 -10.97
N SER A 322 42.83 69.51 -10.15
CA SER A 322 43.95 70.36 -10.52
C SER A 322 45.28 69.80 -10.02
N ASN A 323 46.34 69.99 -10.82
CA ASN A 323 47.71 69.65 -10.40
C ASN A 323 48.37 70.70 -9.47
N SER A 324 47.66 71.78 -9.14
CA SER A 324 48.14 72.86 -8.28
C SER A 324 47.04 73.26 -7.30
N SER A 325 47.39 73.58 -6.05
CA SER A 325 46.40 74.06 -5.09
C SER A 325 45.79 75.38 -5.54
N TRP A 326 44.47 75.46 -5.56
CA TRP A 326 43.75 76.72 -5.68
C TRP A 326 43.58 77.39 -4.32
N SER A 327 43.16 78.65 -4.36
CA SER A 327 42.85 79.48 -3.20
C SER A 327 41.39 79.95 -3.17
N ARG A 328 40.69 79.82 -4.31
CA ARG A 328 39.27 80.17 -4.52
C ARG A 328 38.72 79.39 -5.71
N VAL A 329 37.42 79.14 -5.67
CA VAL A 329 36.62 78.62 -6.79
C VAL A 329 35.52 79.62 -7.10
N GLU A 330 35.28 79.91 -8.37
CA GLU A 330 34.16 80.73 -8.83
C GLU A 330 33.22 79.87 -9.66
N LEU A 331 31.96 79.84 -9.25
CA LEU A 331 30.85 79.26 -9.99
C LEU A 331 30.06 80.39 -10.64
N GLU A 332 29.74 80.23 -11.92
CA GLU A 332 28.79 81.08 -12.65
C GLU A 332 27.56 80.25 -12.97
N PHE A 333 26.39 80.76 -12.67
CA PHE A 333 25.11 80.07 -12.84
C PHE A 333 24.41 80.51 -14.13
N GLU A 334 23.46 79.71 -14.63
CA GLU A 334 22.74 80.00 -15.89
C GLU A 334 21.95 81.32 -15.87
N ASP A 335 21.61 81.84 -14.69
CA ASP A 335 20.97 83.16 -14.52
C ASP A 335 21.97 84.34 -14.57
N GLY A 336 23.25 84.06 -14.81
CA GLY A 336 24.33 85.04 -14.87
C GLY A 336 24.87 85.47 -13.49
N SER A 337 24.31 84.97 -12.39
CA SER A 337 24.88 85.21 -11.07
C SER A 337 26.19 84.44 -10.87
N THR A 338 27.09 84.96 -10.04
CA THR A 338 28.36 84.29 -9.71
C THR A 338 28.52 84.14 -8.21
N GLN A 339 29.16 83.07 -7.78
CA GLN A 339 29.54 82.84 -6.40
C GLN A 339 31.01 82.47 -6.31
N THR A 340 31.76 83.21 -5.49
CA THR A 340 33.15 82.87 -5.16
C THR A 340 33.21 82.16 -3.82
N ILE A 341 33.73 80.94 -3.82
CA ILE A 341 33.97 80.11 -2.65
C ILE A 341 35.44 80.27 -2.25
N TYR A 342 35.66 80.57 -0.97
CA TYR A 342 36.98 80.77 -0.38
C TYR A 342 37.45 79.46 0.24
N ASP A 343 38.07 78.65 -0.58
CA ASP A 343 38.52 77.32 -0.20
C ASP A 343 39.83 76.98 -0.92
N SER A 344 40.66 76.15 -0.29
CA SER A 344 41.96 75.73 -0.82
C SER A 344 42.02 74.21 -0.95
N GLY A 345 42.17 73.73 -2.17
CA GLY A 345 42.28 72.31 -2.48
C GLY A 345 42.92 72.10 -3.84
N ASN A 346 43.00 70.84 -4.24
CA ASN A 346 43.44 70.41 -5.57
C ASN A 346 42.51 69.34 -6.19
N PHE A 347 41.55 68.80 -5.42
CA PHE A 347 40.46 67.94 -5.89
C PHE A 347 39.26 68.11 -4.95
N GLU A 348 38.13 68.63 -5.42
CA GLU A 348 36.93 68.84 -4.59
C GLU A 348 35.66 69.05 -5.44
N THR A 349 34.48 68.79 -4.85
CA THR A 349 33.17 69.06 -5.45
C THR A 349 32.53 70.31 -4.85
N TYR A 350 32.04 71.21 -5.70
CA TYR A 350 31.40 72.45 -5.30
C TYR A 350 29.98 72.56 -5.85
N SER A 351 29.07 73.11 -5.05
CA SER A 351 27.72 73.49 -5.44
C SER A 351 27.41 74.92 -4.98
N GLY A 352 26.36 75.51 -5.54
CA GLY A 352 25.88 76.81 -5.09
C GLY A 352 25.36 76.76 -3.65
N THR A 353 25.61 77.81 -2.87
CA THR A 353 25.11 77.91 -1.48
C THR A 353 24.31 79.19 -1.25
N GLY A 354 23.47 79.21 -0.21
CA GLY A 354 22.61 80.36 0.10
C GLY A 354 21.65 80.68 -1.05
N GLY A 355 21.62 81.94 -1.51
CA GLY A 355 20.80 82.38 -2.64
C GLY A 355 21.16 81.76 -3.99
N SER A 356 22.24 80.98 -4.07
CA SER A 356 22.65 80.22 -5.25
C SER A 356 22.44 78.70 -5.11
N SER A 357 21.87 78.23 -4.00
CA SER A 357 21.56 76.80 -3.79
C SER A 357 20.57 76.28 -4.83
N GLY A 358 20.86 75.12 -5.42
CA GLY A 358 20.03 74.47 -6.45
C GLY A 358 20.03 75.18 -7.82
N LYS A 359 20.93 76.15 -8.04
CA LYS A 359 21.08 76.77 -9.36
C LYS A 359 21.99 75.94 -10.25
N LYS A 360 21.63 75.84 -11.53
CA LYS A 360 22.45 75.21 -12.57
C LYS A 360 23.71 76.03 -12.85
N ILE A 361 24.86 75.37 -12.78
CA ILE A 361 26.19 75.94 -13.00
C ILE A 361 26.44 75.99 -14.52
N ALA A 362 26.58 77.20 -15.05
CA ALA A 362 26.94 77.46 -16.44
C ALA A 362 28.45 77.37 -16.67
N SER A 363 29.26 77.72 -15.67
CA SER A 363 30.70 77.60 -15.75
C SER A 363 31.40 77.55 -14.39
N ALA A 364 32.62 77.02 -14.35
CA ALA A 364 33.46 77.02 -13.15
C ALA A 364 34.92 77.40 -13.48
N ARG A 365 35.59 78.10 -12.57
CA ARG A 365 37.04 78.37 -12.66
C ARG A 365 37.70 78.45 -11.28
N ILE A 366 38.99 78.17 -11.25
CA ILE A 366 39.80 78.20 -10.02
C ILE A 366 40.82 79.34 -10.02
N ARG A 367 41.23 79.78 -8.82
CA ARG A 367 42.27 80.79 -8.62
C ARG A 367 43.55 80.16 -8.05
N VAL A 368 44.58 80.05 -8.88
CA VAL A 368 45.88 79.45 -8.53
C VAL A 368 46.97 80.53 -8.55
N SER A 369 47.78 80.60 -7.50
CA SER A 369 48.89 81.58 -7.35
C SER A 369 48.46 83.03 -7.66
N GLY A 370 47.34 83.46 -7.08
CA GLY A 370 46.81 84.82 -7.20
C GLY A 370 46.06 85.14 -8.50
N ASN A 371 46.05 84.23 -9.49
CA ASN A 371 45.48 84.45 -10.82
C ASN A 371 44.32 83.50 -11.12
N TRP A 372 43.24 84.03 -11.68
CA TRP A 372 42.12 83.21 -12.18
C TRP A 372 42.55 82.44 -13.43
N LYS A 373 42.16 81.17 -13.50
CA LYS A 373 42.41 80.30 -14.66
C LYS A 373 41.24 80.31 -15.63
N SER A 374 41.44 79.66 -16.78
CA SER A 374 40.42 79.51 -17.82
C SER A 374 39.14 78.93 -17.24
N ARG A 375 38.02 79.42 -17.77
CA ARG A 375 36.68 79.03 -17.36
C ARG A 375 36.29 77.73 -18.06
N ALA A 376 35.87 76.72 -17.30
CA ALA A 376 35.23 75.53 -17.82
C ALA A 376 33.78 75.91 -18.10
N ASN A 377 33.35 75.96 -19.35
CA ASN A 377 31.95 76.14 -19.66
C ASN A 377 31.26 74.78 -19.62
N ALA A 378 30.10 74.69 -18.96
CA ALA A 378 29.33 73.46 -18.87
C ALA A 378 29.00 72.92 -20.29
N PRO A 379 29.40 71.70 -20.65
CA PRO A 379 29.04 71.08 -21.93
C PRO A 379 27.54 70.92 -22.06
N SER A 380 26.99 70.87 -23.29
CA SER A 380 25.57 70.56 -23.54
C SER A 380 25.13 69.29 -22.80
N VAL A 381 23.95 69.33 -22.17
CA VAL A 381 23.40 68.17 -21.43
C VAL A 381 23.10 67.04 -22.41
N THR A 382 23.67 65.88 -22.17
CA THR A 382 23.32 64.62 -22.83
C THR A 382 22.37 63.82 -21.92
N TYR A 383 21.40 63.15 -22.52
CA TYR A 383 20.50 62.24 -21.81
C TYR A 383 20.94 60.81 -22.07
N GLY A 384 20.96 59.99 -21.02
CA GLY A 384 21.31 58.58 -21.08
C GLY A 384 20.67 57.81 -19.94
N PRO A 385 20.80 56.48 -19.92
CA PRO A 385 20.15 55.63 -18.93
C PRO A 385 20.61 56.00 -17.51
N ILE A 386 19.67 56.11 -16.59
CA ILE A 386 19.91 56.16 -15.16
C ILE A 386 19.51 54.81 -14.61
N THR A 387 20.41 54.21 -13.85
CA THR A 387 20.14 52.93 -13.21
C THR A 387 20.43 53.01 -11.73
N SER A 388 19.59 52.36 -10.93
CA SER A 388 19.82 52.13 -9.50
C SER A 388 19.95 50.64 -9.24
N ASP A 389 20.63 50.27 -8.15
CA ASP A 389 20.69 48.89 -7.71
C ASP A 389 19.73 48.67 -6.55
N GLU A 390 18.87 47.67 -6.66
CA GLU A 390 17.94 47.26 -5.62
C GLU A 390 18.25 45.83 -5.18
N THR A 391 18.23 45.57 -3.86
CA THR A 391 18.51 44.24 -3.29
C THR A 391 17.26 43.67 -2.61
N PHE A 392 16.86 42.48 -3.03
CA PHE A 392 15.72 41.72 -2.48
C PHE A 392 16.20 40.52 -1.69
N ARG A 393 15.59 40.27 -0.53
CA ARG A 393 15.90 39.12 0.34
C ARG A 393 14.77 38.10 0.28
N PHE A 394 15.13 36.85 0.07
CA PHE A 394 14.26 35.68 0.10
C PHE A 394 14.80 34.70 1.14
N ASP A 395 13.93 34.15 1.98
CA ASP A 395 14.31 33.24 3.05
C ASP A 395 13.57 31.91 2.93
N ASP A 396 14.28 30.80 3.12
CA ASP A 396 13.69 29.46 3.19
C ASP A 396 13.19 29.17 4.60
N THR A 397 11.99 29.64 4.91
CA THR A 397 11.33 29.46 6.21
C THR A 397 10.06 28.65 6.06
N ASP A 398 9.64 27.95 7.11
CA ASP A 398 8.40 27.15 7.10
C ASP A 398 7.18 28.01 6.73
N ASN A 399 7.16 29.28 7.16
CA ASN A 399 6.09 30.23 6.81
C ASN A 399 6.08 30.55 5.31
N ASN A 400 7.25 30.66 4.69
CA ASN A 400 7.36 30.90 3.25
C ASN A 400 6.99 29.65 2.44
N VAL A 401 7.35 28.44 2.92
CA VAL A 401 6.90 27.19 2.31
C VAL A 401 5.38 27.10 2.38
N LYS A 402 4.78 27.29 3.55
CA LYS A 402 3.31 27.29 3.71
C LYS A 402 2.64 28.36 2.84
N ALA A 403 3.24 29.54 2.68
CA ALA A 403 2.72 30.58 1.79
C ALA A 403 2.76 30.17 0.31
N ALA A 404 3.89 29.62 -0.14
CA ALA A 404 4.10 29.23 -1.54
C ALA A 404 3.12 28.14 -1.99
N PHE A 405 2.77 27.22 -1.09
CA PHE A 405 1.85 26.11 -1.36
C PHE A 405 0.41 26.36 -0.89
N GLY A 406 0.08 27.58 -0.46
CA GLY A 406 -1.28 27.95 -0.04
C GLY A 406 -1.76 27.30 1.26
N LEU A 407 -0.85 26.81 2.11
CA LEU A 407 -1.15 26.08 3.35
C LEU A 407 -1.42 26.98 4.57
N ASN A 408 -1.08 28.28 4.48
CA ASN A 408 -1.21 29.23 5.59
C ASN A 408 -2.61 29.34 6.21
N ASN A 409 -3.65 29.11 5.41
CA ASN A 409 -5.05 29.20 5.82
C ASN A 409 -5.81 27.87 5.63
N VAL A 410 -5.09 26.78 5.42
CA VAL A 410 -5.64 25.45 5.22
C VAL A 410 -5.34 24.64 6.49
N PRO A 411 -6.36 24.20 7.25
CA PRO A 411 -6.13 23.30 8.38
C PRO A 411 -5.48 22.00 7.90
N TYR A 412 -4.61 21.42 8.72
CA TYR A 412 -4.11 20.08 8.47
C TYR A 412 -5.29 19.08 8.49
N PRO A 413 -5.41 18.16 7.51
CA PRO A 413 -6.65 17.43 7.26
C PRO A 413 -6.95 16.29 8.24
N TYR A 414 -5.97 15.83 9.03
CA TYR A 414 -6.13 14.65 9.89
C TYR A 414 -5.99 14.96 11.39
N PRO A 415 -6.48 14.08 12.29
CA PRO A 415 -6.45 14.30 13.74
C PRO A 415 -5.07 14.57 14.35
N SER A 416 -4.00 14.02 13.77
CA SER A 416 -2.62 14.16 14.27
C SER A 416 -1.67 14.58 13.16
N GLY A 417 -0.80 15.56 13.45
CA GLY A 417 0.16 16.13 12.51
C GLY A 417 -0.02 17.64 12.34
N SER A 418 0.88 18.25 11.59
CA SER A 418 0.79 19.65 11.19
C SER A 418 1.54 19.89 9.88
N TRP A 419 1.30 21.05 9.26
CA TRP A 419 2.12 21.46 8.11
C TRP A 419 3.58 21.65 8.49
N ASP A 420 3.87 22.13 9.70
CA ASP A 420 5.25 22.31 10.17
C ASP A 420 5.96 20.95 10.35
N SER A 421 5.26 19.92 10.85
CA SER A 421 5.85 18.57 10.95
C SER A 421 6.05 17.93 9.58
N TYR A 422 5.13 18.13 8.63
CA TYR A 422 5.33 17.72 7.23
C TYR A 422 6.54 18.42 6.58
N ILE A 423 6.66 19.73 6.75
CA ILE A 423 7.80 20.50 6.21
C ILE A 423 9.11 20.01 6.84
N SER A 424 9.13 19.85 8.16
CA SER A 424 10.28 19.28 8.86
C SER A 424 10.64 17.88 8.36
N PHE A 425 9.65 17.04 8.06
CA PHE A 425 9.89 15.72 7.49
C PHE A 425 10.58 15.81 6.12
N VAL A 426 10.05 16.58 5.18
CA VAL A 426 10.62 16.75 3.83
C VAL A 426 12.06 17.28 3.87
N ARG A 427 12.37 18.15 4.83
CA ARG A 427 13.70 18.75 4.98
C ARG A 427 14.74 17.81 5.60
N ASN A 428 14.31 16.92 6.49
CA ASN A 428 15.22 16.12 7.31
C ASN A 428 15.26 14.65 6.92
N ASN A 429 14.29 14.16 6.13
CA ASN A 429 14.25 12.77 5.70
C ASN A 429 15.35 12.49 4.65
N THR A 430 16.30 11.63 5.03
CA THR A 430 17.44 11.27 4.19
C THR A 430 17.04 10.42 3.00
N LYS A 431 16.00 9.59 3.11
CA LYS A 431 15.50 8.76 2.01
C LYS A 431 14.88 9.61 0.92
N LEU A 432 14.04 10.59 1.27
CA LEU A 432 13.53 11.56 0.29
C LEU A 432 14.67 12.29 -0.41
N ALA A 433 15.71 12.70 0.33
CA ALA A 433 16.87 13.35 -0.26
C ALA A 433 17.66 12.43 -1.22
N GLU A 434 17.89 11.16 -0.85
CA GLU A 434 18.52 10.14 -1.69
C GLU A 434 17.74 9.88 -2.99
N LYS A 435 16.41 10.02 -2.96
CA LYS A 435 15.52 9.89 -4.12
C LYS A 435 15.37 11.16 -4.94
N GLY A 436 16.02 12.26 -4.54
CA GLY A 436 15.99 13.53 -5.26
C GLY A 436 14.79 14.43 -4.95
N TYR A 437 14.09 14.18 -3.85
CA TYR A 437 12.93 14.95 -3.38
C TYR A 437 13.23 15.91 -2.23
N ALA A 438 14.51 16.16 -1.92
CA ALA A 438 14.92 17.15 -0.92
C ALA A 438 14.32 18.54 -1.23
N GLU A 439 13.68 19.15 -0.24
CA GLU A 439 13.03 20.48 -0.35
C GLU A 439 11.94 20.55 -1.45
N THR A 440 11.32 19.42 -1.80
CA THR A 440 10.19 19.38 -2.74
C THR A 440 8.89 19.02 -2.03
N TYR A 441 7.85 19.81 -2.24
CA TYR A 441 6.58 19.71 -1.53
C TYR A 441 5.45 19.41 -2.51
N GLY A 442 4.64 18.41 -2.17
CA GLY A 442 3.55 17.90 -3.01
C GLY A 442 2.99 16.59 -2.47
N GLY A 443 2.06 16.00 -3.22
CA GLY A 443 1.32 14.83 -2.77
C GLY A 443 2.17 13.59 -2.54
N LEU A 444 3.19 13.35 -3.36
CA LEU A 444 4.12 12.24 -3.17
C LEU A 444 4.84 12.34 -1.81
N THR A 445 5.45 13.48 -1.50
CA THR A 445 6.15 13.65 -0.20
C THR A 445 5.18 13.74 0.98
N PHE A 446 3.95 14.18 0.75
CA PHE A 446 2.90 14.19 1.77
C PHE A 446 2.38 12.79 2.12
N VAL A 447 2.18 11.92 1.11
CA VAL A 447 1.83 10.51 1.33
C VAL A 447 2.97 9.78 2.04
N ASP A 448 4.22 10.00 1.62
CA ASP A 448 5.40 9.44 2.29
C ASP A 448 5.45 9.85 3.77
N TYR A 449 5.22 11.13 4.06
CA TYR A 449 5.12 11.64 5.43
C TYR A 449 4.01 10.95 6.24
N ILE A 450 2.83 10.76 5.66
CA ILE A 450 1.71 10.12 6.37
C ILE A 450 2.03 8.66 6.68
N LEU A 451 2.55 7.90 5.72
CA LEU A 451 2.87 6.50 5.92
C LEU A 451 4.04 6.29 6.89
N HIS A 452 4.99 7.21 6.92
CA HIS A 452 6.17 7.13 7.78
C HIS A 452 5.94 7.65 9.21
N GLU A 453 5.25 8.77 9.36
CA GLU A 453 5.14 9.49 10.65
C GLU A 453 3.73 9.48 11.25
N LYS A 454 2.69 9.16 10.45
CA LYS A 454 1.26 9.29 10.82
C LYS A 454 0.42 8.11 10.37
N SER A 455 0.99 6.91 10.33
CA SER A 455 0.33 5.73 9.76
C SER A 455 -0.74 5.11 10.64
N SER A 456 -0.80 5.45 11.92
CA SER A 456 -1.79 4.84 12.80
C SER A 456 -3.20 5.34 12.51
N HIS A 457 -4.21 4.50 12.77
CA HIS A 457 -5.60 4.88 12.51
C HIS A 457 -6.05 6.09 13.33
N SER A 458 -5.59 6.21 14.58
CA SER A 458 -5.87 7.39 15.41
C SER A 458 -5.26 8.70 14.87
N GLU A 459 -4.25 8.60 14.01
CA GLU A 459 -3.55 9.74 13.42
C GLU A 459 -4.08 10.07 12.03
N THR A 460 -4.27 9.06 11.18
CA THR A 460 -4.79 9.17 9.81
C THR A 460 -5.85 8.08 9.54
N PRO A 461 -7.11 8.28 9.96
CA PRO A 461 -8.18 7.30 9.76
C PRO A 461 -8.48 6.98 8.29
N ALA A 462 -8.24 7.94 7.39
CA ALA A 462 -8.51 7.81 5.96
C ALA A 462 -7.71 6.69 5.27
N LEU A 463 -6.60 6.24 5.88
CA LEU A 463 -5.83 5.11 5.36
C LEU A 463 -6.64 3.80 5.37
N ALA A 464 -7.64 3.67 6.25
CA ALA A 464 -8.53 2.51 6.34
C ALA A 464 -9.24 2.17 5.03
N THR A 465 -9.44 3.12 4.12
CA THR A 465 -10.08 2.89 2.82
C THR A 465 -9.13 3.08 1.64
N SER A 466 -7.83 3.27 1.91
CA SER A 466 -6.82 3.53 0.89
C SER A 466 -6.00 2.29 0.50
N ARG A 467 -5.27 2.39 -0.61
CA ARG A 467 -4.37 1.34 -1.14
C ARG A 467 -2.93 1.46 -0.64
N HIS A 468 -2.67 1.06 0.60
CA HIS A 468 -1.29 0.84 1.12
C HIS A 468 -0.98 -0.67 1.28
N TYR A 469 0.23 -1.07 0.92
CA TYR A 469 0.65 -2.46 0.76
C TYR A 469 1.73 -2.86 1.78
N PRO A 470 1.78 -4.15 2.18
CA PRO A 470 0.94 -5.25 1.69
C PRO A 470 -0.48 -5.35 2.28
N PHE A 471 -0.87 -4.48 3.24
CA PHE A 471 -2.17 -4.58 3.92
C PHE A 471 -3.37 -4.59 2.98
N HIS A 472 -3.38 -3.76 1.94
CA HIS A 472 -4.47 -3.69 0.97
C HIS A 472 -4.69 -5.03 0.28
N ALA A 473 -3.61 -5.71 -0.13
CA ALA A 473 -3.73 -7.03 -0.74
C ALA A 473 -4.37 -8.04 0.24
N ILE A 474 -3.94 -8.05 1.51
CA ILE A 474 -4.48 -8.95 2.55
C ILE A 474 -5.96 -8.67 2.79
N LYS A 475 -6.35 -7.40 2.81
CA LYS A 475 -7.75 -6.98 2.86
C LYS A 475 -8.54 -7.57 1.69
N ARG A 476 -8.05 -7.42 0.45
CA ARG A 476 -8.74 -7.94 -0.74
C ARG A 476 -8.88 -9.47 -0.69
N GLY A 477 -7.84 -10.17 -0.28
CA GLY A 477 -7.87 -11.62 -0.10
C GLY A 477 -8.85 -12.10 0.98
N HIS A 478 -8.93 -11.38 2.11
CA HIS A 478 -9.91 -11.70 3.16
C HIS A 478 -11.35 -11.45 2.71
N LEU A 479 -11.63 -10.37 1.98
CA LEU A 479 -12.96 -10.12 1.42
C LEU A 479 -13.35 -11.24 0.45
N LEU A 480 -12.44 -11.64 -0.43
CA LEU A 480 -12.63 -12.75 -1.34
C LEU A 480 -12.91 -14.08 -0.62
N LEU A 481 -12.24 -14.34 0.51
CA LEU A 481 -12.53 -15.51 1.34
C LEU A 481 -13.96 -15.46 1.89
N CYS A 482 -14.42 -14.30 2.36
CA CYS A 482 -15.79 -14.14 2.85
C CYS A 482 -16.82 -14.42 1.75
N ASP A 483 -16.62 -13.82 0.58
CA ASP A 483 -17.50 -14.02 -0.60
C ASP A 483 -17.52 -15.51 -1.01
N PHE A 484 -16.35 -16.14 -1.09
CA PHE A 484 -16.26 -17.57 -1.45
C PHE A 484 -16.93 -18.50 -0.44
N LEU A 485 -16.81 -18.23 0.86
CA LEU A 485 -17.45 -19.05 1.89
C LEU A 485 -18.98 -18.86 1.91
N GLU A 486 -19.46 -17.67 1.56
CA GLU A 486 -20.87 -17.39 1.34
C GLU A 486 -21.41 -18.19 0.14
N ASP A 487 -20.70 -18.16 -1.00
CA ASP A 487 -21.08 -18.87 -2.22
C ASP A 487 -20.97 -20.40 -2.09
N LEU A 488 -19.92 -20.91 -1.43
CA LEU A 488 -19.73 -22.35 -1.22
C LEU A 488 -20.82 -22.92 -0.30
N GLY A 489 -21.18 -22.18 0.74
CA GLY A 489 -22.29 -22.48 1.63
C GLY A 489 -22.26 -23.86 2.30
N PHE A 490 -21.06 -24.41 2.56
CA PHE A 490 -20.88 -25.64 3.34
C PHE A 490 -21.17 -25.47 4.85
N ASN A 491 -21.73 -24.32 5.23
CA ASN A 491 -21.95 -23.89 6.61
C ASN A 491 -20.63 -23.79 7.39
N ASP A 492 -19.58 -23.29 6.75
CA ASP A 492 -18.30 -23.01 7.41
C ASP A 492 -18.49 -21.85 8.40
N TYR A 493 -17.85 -21.90 9.56
CA TYR A 493 -17.82 -20.74 10.47
C TYR A 493 -16.51 -20.01 10.28
N LEU A 494 -16.56 -18.68 10.27
CA LEU A 494 -15.39 -17.82 10.18
C LEU A 494 -15.34 -16.92 11.42
N GLY A 495 -14.16 -16.82 12.01
CA GLY A 495 -13.81 -15.86 13.04
C GLY A 495 -12.57 -15.09 12.61
N MET A 496 -12.41 -13.89 13.17
CA MET A 496 -11.30 -13.00 12.83
C MET A 496 -10.52 -12.61 14.07
N VAL A 497 -9.20 -12.74 14.00
CA VAL A 497 -8.25 -12.28 14.99
C VAL A 497 -7.27 -11.35 14.31
N SER A 498 -6.91 -10.26 14.97
CA SER A 498 -5.82 -9.39 14.56
C SER A 498 -4.72 -9.38 15.62
N TYR A 499 -3.48 -9.16 15.18
CA TYR A 499 -2.37 -8.90 16.07
C TYR A 499 -1.52 -7.73 15.59
N ASP A 500 -0.92 -7.07 16.56
CA ASP A 500 -0.04 -5.92 16.44
C ASP A 500 0.95 -5.96 17.61
N SER A 501 1.13 -4.87 18.37
CA SER A 501 1.81 -4.94 19.67
C SER A 501 1.07 -5.83 20.68
N TYR A 502 -0.25 -5.85 20.55
CA TYR A 502 -1.18 -6.68 21.29
C TYR A 502 -1.89 -7.62 20.30
N HIS A 503 -2.97 -8.23 20.73
CA HIS A 503 -3.77 -9.14 19.92
C HIS A 503 -5.22 -9.08 20.41
N ARG A 504 -6.17 -9.40 19.52
CA ARG A 504 -7.60 -9.37 19.84
C ARG A 504 -8.42 -10.21 18.86
N ILE A 505 -9.52 -10.76 19.36
CA ILE A 505 -10.63 -11.23 18.52
C ILE A 505 -11.36 -9.99 17.99
N GLU A 506 -11.49 -9.88 16.68
CA GLU A 506 -12.22 -8.80 16.01
C GLU A 506 -13.71 -9.16 16.02
N GLU A 507 -14.47 -8.49 16.86
CA GLU A 507 -15.90 -8.80 17.12
C GLU A 507 -16.80 -7.55 17.16
N TYR A 508 -16.20 -6.36 17.14
CA TYR A 508 -16.92 -5.09 17.32
C TYR A 508 -16.21 -3.92 16.63
N GLN A 509 -16.99 -3.09 15.92
CA GLN A 509 -16.52 -1.84 15.33
C GLN A 509 -17.60 -0.77 15.36
N ASN A 510 -17.24 0.44 15.80
CA ASN A 510 -18.13 1.59 15.87
C ASN A 510 -17.39 2.89 15.48
N ASP A 511 -16.58 2.80 14.42
CA ASP A 511 -15.95 3.98 13.82
C ASP A 511 -17.03 4.80 13.08
N PRO A 512 -17.14 6.12 13.29
CA PRO A 512 -18.08 6.99 12.55
C PRO A 512 -17.96 6.92 11.02
N SER A 513 -16.81 6.51 10.50
CA SER A 513 -16.50 6.37 9.07
C SER A 513 -16.79 4.96 8.52
N ALA A 514 -17.26 4.03 9.36
CA ALA A 514 -17.56 2.65 9.00
C ALA A 514 -18.98 2.24 9.45
N PRO A 515 -19.56 1.17 8.85
CA PRO A 515 -20.73 0.52 9.40
C PRO A 515 -20.47 -0.01 10.83
N LEU A 516 -21.50 0.09 11.68
CA LEU A 516 -21.50 -0.57 12.99
C LEU A 516 -21.50 -2.09 12.76
N VAL A 517 -20.54 -2.78 13.36
CA VAL A 517 -20.50 -4.24 13.43
C VAL A 517 -20.48 -4.66 14.90
N ASP A 518 -21.34 -5.61 15.26
CA ASP A 518 -21.39 -6.22 16.59
C ASP A 518 -21.74 -7.70 16.48
N ILE A 519 -20.70 -8.54 16.43
CA ILE A 519 -20.81 -10.00 16.35
C ILE A 519 -20.33 -10.67 17.64
N ARG A 520 -20.34 -9.95 18.78
CA ARG A 520 -19.86 -10.47 20.07
C ARG A 520 -20.65 -11.69 20.58
N SER A 521 -21.88 -11.87 20.11
CA SER A 521 -22.71 -13.04 20.41
C SER A 521 -22.53 -14.20 19.42
N ASP A 522 -21.79 -13.99 18.33
CA ASP A 522 -21.60 -14.92 17.21
C ASP A 522 -20.22 -14.69 16.57
N ARG A 523 -19.14 -14.91 17.34
CA ARG A 523 -17.77 -14.49 16.98
C ARG A 523 -17.10 -15.45 16.02
N LEU A 524 -17.60 -16.68 16.00
CA LEU A 524 -17.27 -17.73 15.04
C LEU A 524 -18.59 -18.19 14.43
N GLY A 525 -18.91 -17.70 13.24
CA GLY A 525 -20.23 -17.90 12.63
C GLY A 525 -20.25 -17.71 11.12
N THR A 526 -21.44 -17.67 10.52
CA THR A 526 -21.64 -17.53 9.07
C THR A 526 -21.92 -16.10 8.62
N ASN A 527 -21.82 -15.11 9.52
CA ASN A 527 -22.06 -13.71 9.17
C ASN A 527 -20.84 -13.10 8.47
N TYR A 528 -20.53 -13.63 7.28
CA TYR A 528 -19.37 -13.24 6.48
C TYR A 528 -19.42 -11.76 6.09
N SER A 529 -20.62 -11.20 5.91
CA SER A 529 -20.79 -9.78 5.56
C SER A 529 -20.27 -8.84 6.66
N ASP A 530 -20.54 -9.16 7.93
CA ASP A 530 -20.06 -8.36 9.07
C ASP A 530 -18.58 -8.59 9.33
N ILE A 531 -18.08 -9.82 9.16
CA ILE A 531 -16.65 -10.14 9.25
C ILE A 531 -15.87 -9.40 8.15
N ALA A 532 -16.39 -9.38 6.93
CA ALA A 532 -15.83 -8.62 5.82
C ALA A 532 -15.83 -7.10 6.13
N ASN A 533 -16.89 -6.58 6.74
CA ASN A 533 -16.96 -5.19 7.18
C ASN A 533 -15.96 -4.88 8.30
N LEU A 534 -15.67 -5.81 9.22
CA LEU A 534 -14.59 -5.63 10.20
C LEU A 534 -13.28 -5.36 9.48
N MET A 535 -12.87 -6.20 8.52
CA MET A 535 -11.60 -6.01 7.80
C MET A 535 -11.59 -4.81 6.84
N ARG A 536 -12.70 -4.52 6.17
CA ARG A 536 -12.81 -3.48 5.12
C ARG A 536 -12.34 -2.11 5.61
N TYR A 537 -12.62 -1.78 6.87
CA TYR A 537 -12.30 -0.49 7.50
C TYR A 537 -11.11 -0.54 8.47
N LYS A 538 -10.22 -1.53 8.30
CA LYS A 538 -8.92 -1.59 9.01
C LYS A 538 -7.77 -1.12 8.13
N GLN A 539 -6.64 -0.83 8.74
CA GLN A 539 -5.40 -0.41 8.07
C GLN A 539 -4.18 -1.08 8.71
N ALA A 540 -3.03 -0.94 8.07
CA ALA A 540 -1.76 -1.21 8.74
C ALA A 540 -1.61 -0.23 9.90
N ASN A 541 -1.00 -0.66 10.99
CA ASN A 541 -0.89 0.12 12.22
C ASN A 541 -2.27 0.61 12.75
N HIS A 542 -3.35 -0.17 12.56
CA HIS A 542 -4.68 0.29 12.96
C HIS A 542 -4.76 0.55 14.47
N TYR A 543 -4.10 -0.27 15.29
CA TYR A 543 -4.05 -0.06 16.74
C TYR A 543 -2.65 0.29 17.23
N TYR A 544 -1.65 -0.55 16.92
CA TYR A 544 -0.28 -0.40 17.41
C TYR A 544 0.74 -0.92 16.39
N PRO A 545 2.04 -0.55 16.51
CA PRO A 545 2.98 -0.74 15.40
C PRO A 545 3.76 -2.06 15.39
N ALA A 546 3.91 -2.74 16.53
CA ALA A 546 4.74 -3.95 16.64
C ALA A 546 4.03 -5.23 16.15
N THR A 547 4.71 -6.37 16.17
CA THR A 547 4.29 -7.64 15.53
C THR A 547 4.31 -8.81 16.53
N ASN A 548 3.15 -9.14 17.10
CA ASN A 548 2.93 -10.18 18.12
C ASN A 548 2.23 -11.43 17.57
N ILE A 549 2.91 -12.17 16.68
CA ILE A 549 2.33 -13.35 16.01
C ILE A 549 1.86 -14.42 17.02
N GLY A 550 2.63 -14.62 18.11
CA GLY A 550 2.29 -15.58 19.16
C GLY A 550 1.00 -15.23 19.90
N GLY A 551 0.80 -13.96 20.25
CA GLY A 551 -0.44 -13.50 20.88
C GLY A 551 -1.66 -13.70 19.99
N GLY A 552 -1.56 -13.37 18.69
CA GLY A 552 -2.62 -13.63 17.70
C GLY A 552 -2.99 -15.12 17.60
N MET A 553 -1.99 -16.00 17.57
CA MET A 553 -2.25 -17.44 17.58
C MET A 553 -2.96 -17.91 18.86
N ARG A 554 -2.63 -17.35 20.02
CA ARG A 554 -3.30 -17.68 21.28
C ARG A 554 -4.79 -17.33 21.24
N ASP A 555 -5.14 -16.14 20.76
CA ASP A 555 -6.55 -15.72 20.66
C ASP A 555 -7.33 -16.58 19.66
N ALA A 556 -6.69 -17.00 18.57
CA ALA A 556 -7.32 -17.90 17.60
C ALA A 556 -7.62 -19.28 18.20
N ILE A 557 -6.67 -19.83 18.97
CA ILE A 557 -6.86 -21.08 19.71
C ILE A 557 -7.97 -20.91 20.75
N ALA A 558 -7.98 -19.80 21.48
CA ALA A 558 -8.99 -19.52 22.51
C ALA A 558 -10.40 -19.40 21.90
N LEU A 559 -10.53 -18.77 20.73
CA LEU A 559 -11.81 -18.66 20.01
C LEU A 559 -12.30 -20.04 19.56
N LEU A 560 -11.45 -20.85 18.92
CA LEU A 560 -11.81 -22.21 18.51
C LEU A 560 -12.13 -23.12 19.70
N ASP A 561 -11.38 -23.02 20.80
CA ASP A 561 -11.66 -23.80 22.02
C ASP A 561 -13.02 -23.46 22.62
N ALA A 562 -13.44 -22.20 22.53
CA ALA A 562 -14.69 -21.72 23.09
C ALA A 562 -15.90 -22.03 22.20
N GLU A 563 -15.76 -21.93 20.87
CA GLU A 563 -16.92 -21.82 19.96
C GLU A 563 -16.91 -22.81 18.80
N LYS A 564 -15.88 -23.66 18.64
CA LYS A 564 -15.93 -24.67 17.56
C LYS A 564 -17.08 -25.65 17.77
N ARG A 565 -17.70 -26.04 16.67
CA ARG A 565 -18.78 -27.03 16.61
C ARG A 565 -18.24 -28.44 16.66
N ALA A 566 -19.02 -29.35 17.23
CA ALA A 566 -18.66 -30.75 17.26
C ALA A 566 -18.64 -31.34 15.82
N GLY A 567 -17.52 -31.97 15.49
CA GLY A 567 -17.26 -32.64 14.21
C GLY A 567 -17.10 -31.73 12.99
N ALA A 568 -17.12 -30.40 13.17
CA ALA A 568 -16.51 -29.49 12.21
C ALA A 568 -14.98 -29.64 12.24
N ARG A 569 -14.31 -29.19 11.18
CA ARG A 569 -12.85 -29.21 11.07
C ARG A 569 -12.25 -27.87 11.48
N PRO A 570 -11.64 -27.76 12.67
CA PRO A 570 -11.03 -26.51 13.13
C PRO A 570 -9.73 -26.21 12.36
N ASN A 571 -9.63 -25.00 11.82
CA ASN A 571 -8.49 -24.55 11.05
C ASN A 571 -8.16 -23.08 11.32
N ILE A 572 -6.87 -22.78 11.32
CA ILE A 572 -6.32 -21.44 11.52
C ILE A 572 -5.60 -21.03 10.24
N ILE A 573 -5.84 -19.80 9.77
CA ILE A 573 -5.08 -19.19 8.68
C ILE A 573 -4.26 -18.05 9.27
N LEU A 574 -2.97 -18.27 9.44
CA LEU A 574 -2.05 -17.28 9.99
C LEU A 574 -1.35 -16.49 8.88
N MET A 575 -1.38 -15.16 8.96
CA MET A 575 -0.77 -14.28 7.96
C MET A 575 0.23 -13.34 8.62
N THR A 576 1.35 -13.06 7.95
CA THR A 576 2.38 -12.10 8.38
C THR A 576 3.11 -11.51 7.17
N ASP A 577 3.53 -10.26 7.26
CA ASP A 577 4.50 -9.67 6.32
C ASP A 577 5.90 -9.49 6.91
N GLY A 578 6.03 -9.72 8.22
CA GLY A 578 7.24 -9.42 8.95
C GLY A 578 7.65 -10.53 9.91
N ASN A 579 8.68 -10.19 10.70
CA ASN A 579 9.18 -11.01 11.79
C ASN A 579 8.47 -10.63 13.09
N ALA A 580 8.11 -11.63 13.90
CA ALA A 580 7.64 -11.39 15.26
C ALA A 580 8.71 -10.62 16.06
N ASN A 581 8.33 -9.47 16.61
CA ASN A 581 9.26 -8.56 17.30
C ASN A 581 8.82 -8.23 18.75
N THR A 582 7.63 -8.68 19.15
CA THR A 582 7.12 -8.56 20.52
C THR A 582 6.30 -9.80 20.95
N THR A 583 6.00 -9.91 22.24
CA THR A 583 5.22 -10.99 22.87
C THR A 583 4.69 -10.52 24.23
N ASP A 584 3.63 -11.15 24.75
CA ASP A 584 3.03 -10.79 26.05
C ASP A 584 3.89 -11.20 27.25
N GLY A 585 4.89 -12.05 27.02
CA GLY A 585 5.79 -12.54 28.06
C GLY A 585 6.92 -13.41 27.52
N SER A 586 7.85 -13.78 28.41
CA SER A 586 8.94 -14.68 28.05
C SER A 586 8.46 -16.12 28.00
N THR A 587 8.50 -16.72 26.81
CA THR A 587 8.19 -18.15 26.60
C THR A 587 9.49 -18.93 26.38
N SER A 588 9.64 -20.05 27.07
CA SER A 588 10.72 -21.02 26.82
C SER A 588 10.14 -22.31 26.25
N LEU A 589 10.79 -22.88 25.25
CA LEU A 589 10.39 -24.17 24.68
C LEU A 589 11.02 -25.34 25.46
N PRO A 590 10.34 -26.50 25.54
CA PRO A 590 10.90 -27.70 26.15
C PRO A 590 12.10 -28.22 25.35
N GLY A 591 12.97 -29.00 26.00
CA GLY A 591 14.11 -29.61 25.31
C GLY A 591 13.65 -30.55 24.19
N GLY A 592 14.25 -30.43 23.01
CA GLY A 592 13.95 -31.25 21.83
C GLY A 592 12.77 -30.76 20.98
N TRP A 593 12.22 -29.58 21.27
CA TRP A 593 11.15 -28.95 20.48
C TRP A 593 11.50 -28.83 18.99
N GLU A 594 12.78 -28.74 18.64
CA GLU A 594 13.26 -28.62 17.27
C GLU A 594 12.77 -29.78 16.40
N THR A 595 12.59 -30.96 17.01
CA THR A 595 12.13 -32.17 16.31
C THR A 595 10.69 -32.09 15.83
N TRP A 596 9.88 -31.19 16.38
CA TRP A 596 8.51 -30.94 15.93
C TRP A 596 8.46 -30.42 14.49
N PHE A 597 9.51 -29.70 14.07
CA PHE A 597 9.64 -29.07 12.76
C PHE A 597 10.66 -29.78 11.86
N ASN A 598 10.90 -31.07 12.11
CA ASN A 598 11.72 -31.86 11.20
C ASN A 598 11.06 -31.97 9.82
N ASP A 599 11.89 -32.09 8.81
CA ASP A 599 11.52 -32.29 7.41
C ASP A 599 10.67 -31.17 6.78
N TYR A 600 10.56 -30.01 7.45
CA TYR A 600 9.75 -28.88 6.97
C TYR A 600 10.19 -28.31 5.62
N ASP A 601 11.49 -28.43 5.30
CA ASP A 601 12.09 -28.00 4.04
C ASP A 601 12.70 -29.18 3.25
N GLY A 602 12.14 -30.37 3.44
CA GLY A 602 12.56 -31.61 2.80
C GLY A 602 13.27 -32.58 3.75
N PRO A 603 13.46 -33.84 3.33
CA PRO A 603 13.97 -34.90 4.21
C PRO A 603 15.33 -34.59 4.83
N GLY A 604 15.45 -34.75 6.14
CA GLY A 604 16.65 -34.49 6.94
C GLY A 604 16.84 -33.03 7.36
N THR A 605 15.87 -32.14 7.11
CA THR A 605 15.95 -30.74 7.56
C THR A 605 15.38 -30.57 8.96
N THR A 606 15.90 -29.63 9.73
CA THR A 606 15.34 -29.23 11.03
C THR A 606 15.29 -27.72 11.07
N TYR A 607 14.15 -27.16 11.49
CA TYR A 607 14.00 -25.72 11.63
C TYR A 607 14.94 -25.18 12.71
N ASN A 608 15.63 -24.07 12.41
CA ASN A 608 16.50 -23.37 13.35
C ASN A 608 15.90 -22.00 13.68
N VAL A 609 15.46 -21.81 14.92
CA VAL A 609 14.91 -20.53 15.40
C VAL A 609 15.90 -19.36 15.30
N ASN A 610 17.21 -19.66 15.34
CA ASN A 610 18.29 -18.69 15.27
C ASN A 610 18.74 -18.40 13.83
N HIS A 611 18.00 -18.86 12.82
CA HIS A 611 18.25 -18.46 11.45
C HIS A 611 18.24 -16.93 11.34
N ASP A 612 19.15 -16.39 10.53
CA ASP A 612 19.39 -14.95 10.34
C ASP A 612 19.84 -14.18 11.59
N ASN A 613 20.31 -14.90 12.63
CA ASN A 613 20.91 -14.35 13.85
C ASN A 613 20.04 -13.27 14.53
N PRO A 614 18.80 -13.61 14.94
CA PRO A 614 17.83 -12.64 15.44
C PRO A 614 18.26 -12.06 16.78
N SER A 615 17.75 -10.86 17.08
CA SER A 615 17.85 -10.28 18.41
C SER A 615 17.21 -11.19 19.48
N SER A 616 17.54 -10.95 20.75
CA SER A 616 16.96 -11.73 21.85
C SER A 616 15.44 -11.59 21.97
N SER A 617 14.89 -10.41 21.64
CA SER A 617 13.44 -10.17 21.64
C SER A 617 12.74 -10.94 20.53
N VAL A 618 13.25 -10.87 19.29
CA VAL A 618 12.72 -11.60 18.13
C VAL A 618 12.76 -13.11 18.38
N ARG A 619 13.85 -13.63 18.94
CA ARG A 619 13.94 -15.06 19.30
C ARG A 619 12.87 -15.46 20.32
N THR A 620 12.61 -14.63 21.33
CA THR A 620 11.59 -14.89 22.35
C THR A 620 10.18 -14.83 21.76
N ALA A 621 9.92 -13.89 20.84
CA ALA A 621 8.67 -13.80 20.11
C ALA A 621 8.41 -15.05 19.24
N ARG A 622 9.44 -15.53 18.53
CA ARG A 622 9.37 -16.80 17.78
C ARG A 622 9.06 -18.00 18.69
N TYR A 623 9.66 -18.07 19.89
CA TYR A 623 9.32 -19.11 20.86
C TYR A 623 7.87 -19.07 21.32
N SER A 624 7.30 -17.88 21.48
CA SER A 624 5.88 -17.75 21.79
C SER A 624 5.01 -18.35 20.68
N LEU A 625 5.27 -18.00 19.43
CA LEU A 625 4.56 -18.58 18.27
C LEU A 625 4.66 -20.11 18.25
N ILE A 626 5.86 -20.65 18.37
CA ILE A 626 6.10 -22.11 18.34
C ILE A 626 5.33 -22.83 19.45
N HIS A 627 5.27 -22.25 20.65
CA HIS A 627 4.51 -22.81 21.76
C HIS A 627 3.01 -22.90 21.44
N GLU A 628 2.39 -21.82 20.96
CA GLU A 628 0.96 -21.80 20.63
C GLU A 628 0.65 -22.76 19.46
N VAL A 629 1.53 -22.83 18.46
CA VAL A 629 1.41 -23.79 17.34
C VAL A 629 1.43 -25.23 17.84
N HIS A 630 2.30 -25.55 18.81
CA HIS A 630 2.33 -26.88 19.43
C HIS A 630 1.03 -27.21 20.16
N ASP A 631 0.46 -26.25 20.90
CA ASP A 631 -0.82 -26.42 21.57
C ASP A 631 -1.97 -26.66 20.57
N ALA A 632 -2.06 -25.85 19.53
CA ALA A 632 -3.04 -26.01 18.45
C ALA A 632 -2.95 -27.39 17.77
N VAL A 633 -1.74 -27.87 17.46
CA VAL A 633 -1.53 -29.20 16.85
C VAL A 633 -1.96 -30.32 17.80
N ASN A 634 -1.66 -30.22 19.09
CA ASN A 634 -2.09 -31.21 20.08
C ASN A 634 -3.62 -31.25 20.24
N LYS A 635 -4.30 -30.12 20.00
CA LYS A 635 -5.77 -30.01 19.96
C LYS A 635 -6.38 -30.50 18.65
N GLY A 636 -5.56 -30.84 17.65
CA GLY A 636 -5.99 -31.35 16.35
C GLY A 636 -6.37 -30.26 15.35
N TYR A 637 -5.89 -29.02 15.53
CA TYR A 637 -6.16 -27.91 14.63
C TYR A 637 -5.20 -27.92 13.44
N THR A 638 -5.73 -27.65 12.25
CA THR A 638 -4.92 -27.47 11.05
C THR A 638 -4.47 -26.02 10.95
N ILE A 639 -3.21 -25.76 10.64
CA ILE A 639 -2.68 -24.39 10.54
C ILE A 639 -2.16 -24.15 9.13
N HIS A 640 -2.83 -23.28 8.39
CA HIS A 640 -2.35 -22.73 7.12
C HIS A 640 -1.62 -21.42 7.39
N THR A 641 -0.60 -21.13 6.59
CA THR A 641 0.18 -19.90 6.74
C THR A 641 0.38 -19.19 5.43
N ILE A 642 0.23 -17.87 5.43
CA ILE A 642 0.58 -16.99 4.31
C ILE A 642 1.69 -16.04 4.78
N ALA A 643 2.81 -16.03 4.06
CA ALA A 643 3.88 -15.06 4.25
C ALA A 643 3.92 -14.12 3.04
N VAL A 644 3.89 -12.80 3.28
CA VAL A 644 3.82 -11.78 2.21
C VAL A 644 4.98 -10.81 2.31
N GLY A 645 5.65 -10.54 1.20
CA GLY A 645 6.77 -9.59 1.21
C GLY A 645 8.12 -10.26 1.50
N SER A 646 9.18 -9.50 1.29
CA SER A 646 10.57 -9.95 1.41
C SER A 646 11.05 -10.11 2.84
N ASP A 647 10.47 -9.33 3.75
CA ASP A 647 10.85 -9.30 5.16
C ASP A 647 10.03 -10.28 6.02
N ALA A 648 9.09 -10.99 5.40
CA ALA A 648 8.30 -12.01 6.05
C ALA A 648 9.18 -13.15 6.54
N ASP A 649 8.88 -13.65 7.75
CA ASP A 649 9.53 -14.82 8.33
C ASP A 649 9.05 -16.13 7.66
N TRP A 650 9.25 -16.23 6.35
CA TRP A 650 8.70 -17.29 5.52
C TRP A 650 9.21 -18.67 5.93
N ARG A 651 10.42 -18.78 6.48
CA ARG A 651 10.97 -20.05 6.99
C ARG A 651 10.21 -20.52 8.21
N THR A 652 9.94 -19.61 9.15
CA THR A 652 9.13 -19.93 10.34
C THR A 652 7.69 -20.26 9.93
N MET A 653 7.09 -19.47 9.04
CA MET A 653 5.73 -19.72 8.56
C MET A 653 5.62 -21.08 7.84
N LYS A 654 6.59 -21.42 6.97
CA LYS A 654 6.65 -22.74 6.32
C LYS A 654 6.75 -23.87 7.33
N ALA A 655 7.58 -23.70 8.37
CA ALA A 655 7.70 -24.68 9.44
C ALA A 655 6.39 -24.83 10.22
N VAL A 656 5.73 -23.71 10.56
CA VAL A 656 4.42 -23.68 11.24
C VAL A 656 3.36 -24.41 10.44
N ALA A 657 3.20 -24.12 9.14
CA ALA A 657 2.22 -24.83 8.31
C ALA A 657 2.53 -26.32 8.17
N HIS A 658 3.82 -26.69 8.02
CA HIS A 658 4.23 -28.09 7.95
C HIS A 658 3.83 -28.85 9.22
N TYR A 659 4.19 -28.33 10.40
CA TYR A 659 3.88 -28.96 11.67
C TYR A 659 2.36 -28.95 11.95
N GLY A 660 1.68 -27.87 11.55
CA GLY A 660 0.24 -27.70 11.56
C GLY A 660 -0.54 -28.54 10.56
N LYS A 661 0.13 -29.39 9.75
CA LYS A 661 -0.48 -30.19 8.66
C LYS A 661 -1.30 -29.36 7.66
N GLY A 662 -1.01 -28.07 7.54
CA GLY A 662 -1.67 -27.18 6.61
C GLY A 662 -0.80 -26.85 5.40
N GLN A 663 -1.20 -25.79 4.68
CA GLN A 663 -0.46 -25.31 3.51
C GLN A 663 0.29 -24.03 3.82
N PHE A 664 1.51 -23.96 3.28
CA PHE A 664 2.31 -22.76 3.25
C PHE A 664 2.19 -22.09 1.88
N LEU A 665 1.85 -20.81 1.88
CA LEU A 665 1.80 -19.97 0.69
C LEU A 665 2.74 -18.78 0.89
N TYR A 666 3.54 -18.49 -0.14
CA TYR A 666 4.51 -17.40 -0.11
C TYR A 666 4.22 -16.45 -1.25
N VAL A 667 3.99 -15.18 -0.91
CA VAL A 667 3.89 -14.08 -1.87
C VAL A 667 5.20 -13.29 -1.75
N PRO A 668 6.14 -13.42 -2.71
CA PRO A 668 7.42 -12.76 -2.62
C PRO A 668 7.27 -11.23 -2.68
N GLY A 669 8.10 -10.51 -1.92
CA GLY A 669 8.21 -9.06 -2.02
C GLY A 669 8.93 -8.60 -3.30
N GLY A 670 8.81 -7.30 -3.60
CA GLY A 670 9.46 -6.64 -4.74
C GLY A 670 8.80 -6.83 -6.10
N THR A 671 7.66 -7.53 -6.13
CA THR A 671 6.75 -7.57 -7.28
C THR A 671 5.98 -6.24 -7.38
N SER A 672 5.24 -6.04 -8.49
CA SER A 672 4.33 -4.88 -8.55
C SER A 672 3.16 -5.06 -7.58
N THR A 673 2.50 -3.96 -7.21
CA THR A 673 1.32 -4.00 -6.32
C THR A 673 0.18 -4.85 -6.89
N GLU A 674 0.01 -4.84 -8.22
CA GLU A 674 -0.99 -5.65 -8.93
C GLU A 674 -0.65 -7.14 -8.90
N GLU A 675 0.63 -7.49 -9.08
CA GLU A 675 1.09 -8.88 -9.01
C GLU A 675 0.99 -9.43 -7.58
N MET A 676 1.33 -8.61 -6.57
CA MET A 676 1.15 -8.97 -5.17
C MET A 676 -0.32 -9.25 -4.84
N GLU A 677 -1.23 -8.37 -5.27
CA GLU A 677 -2.67 -8.56 -5.08
C GLU A 677 -3.17 -9.83 -5.78
N ALA A 678 -2.79 -10.07 -7.03
CA ALA A 678 -3.17 -11.27 -7.77
C ALA A 678 -2.65 -12.57 -7.12
N ASN A 679 -1.38 -12.58 -6.70
CA ASN A 679 -0.78 -13.73 -6.03
C ASN A 679 -1.47 -14.04 -4.69
N LEU A 680 -1.84 -12.98 -3.96
CA LEU A 680 -2.49 -13.15 -2.68
C LEU A 680 -3.96 -13.57 -2.83
N MET A 681 -4.69 -13.03 -3.80
CA MET A 681 -6.02 -13.52 -4.17
C MET A 681 -5.97 -15.00 -4.55
N SER A 682 -4.99 -15.42 -5.36
CA SER A 682 -4.77 -16.83 -5.68
C SER A 682 -4.46 -17.68 -4.44
N ALA A 683 -3.70 -17.15 -3.49
CA ALA A 683 -3.40 -17.84 -2.23
C ALA A 683 -4.67 -18.06 -1.39
N PHE A 684 -5.51 -17.03 -1.25
CA PHE A 684 -6.78 -17.12 -0.53
C PHE A 684 -7.76 -18.07 -1.21
N HIS A 685 -7.92 -18.00 -2.54
CA HIS A 685 -8.70 -18.97 -3.31
C HIS A 685 -8.27 -20.40 -3.03
N ARG A 686 -6.96 -20.66 -3.08
CA ARG A 686 -6.42 -21.99 -2.85
C ARG A 686 -6.71 -22.47 -1.42
N ILE A 687 -6.62 -21.62 -0.40
CA ILE A 687 -6.97 -22.01 0.97
C ILE A 687 -8.48 -22.24 1.10
N ALA A 688 -9.29 -21.38 0.49
CA ALA A 688 -10.74 -21.48 0.54
C ALA A 688 -11.24 -22.78 -0.11
N GLY A 689 -10.61 -23.20 -1.22
CA GLY A 689 -10.89 -24.48 -1.90
C GLY A 689 -10.37 -25.74 -1.19
N LEU A 690 -9.56 -25.61 -0.13
CA LEU A 690 -9.15 -26.77 0.68
C LEU A 690 -10.26 -27.19 1.63
N VAL A 691 -11.23 -27.89 1.07
CA VAL A 691 -12.27 -28.56 1.86
C VAL A 691 -11.76 -29.92 2.36
N PRO A 692 -12.25 -30.40 3.51
CA PRO A 692 -11.94 -31.75 3.97
C PRO A 692 -12.31 -32.80 2.91
N PRO A 693 -11.60 -33.95 2.85
CA PRO A 693 -11.95 -35.00 1.91
C PRO A 693 -13.39 -35.48 2.17
N ALA A 694 -14.13 -35.71 1.07
CA ALA A 694 -15.47 -36.23 1.12
C ALA A 694 -15.52 -37.58 1.84
N LYS A 695 -16.61 -37.82 2.57
CA LYS A 695 -16.86 -39.06 3.30
C LYS A 695 -18.19 -39.65 2.90
N LEU A 696 -18.27 -40.97 2.84
CA LEU A 696 -19.54 -41.67 2.76
C LEU A 696 -20.25 -41.56 4.12
N LEU A 697 -21.54 -41.26 4.06
CA LEU A 697 -22.45 -41.43 5.18
C LEU A 697 -22.74 -42.94 5.28
N ASN A 698 -22.26 -43.58 6.35
CA ASN A 698 -22.63 -44.96 6.61
C ASN A 698 -24.05 -44.96 7.20
N ASP A 699 -25.00 -45.50 6.44
CA ASP A 699 -26.35 -45.80 6.91
C ASP A 699 -26.40 -47.02 7.85
#